data_AF-A0AAU5Q844-F1
#
_entry.id   AF-A0AAU5Q844-F1
#
_cell.length_a   1.000
_cell.length_b   1.000
_cell.length_c   1.000
_cell.angle_alpha   90.00
_cell.angle_beta   90.00
_cell.angle_gamma   90.00
#
_symmetry.space_group_name_H-M   'P 1'
#
loop_
_entity.id
_entity.type
_entity.pdbx_description
1 polymer ?
#
loop_
_entity_poly.entity_id
_entity_poly.type
_entity_poly.pdbx_seq_one_letter_code
_entity_poly.pdbx_strand_id
1 'polypeptide(L)'
;MTADQSVLKIYSGRTYVHTTMVRHQGTALAFAMDDQRRIVYAVLDLSSYDEKRGELDAAYWSENPAELAFPDEIVKVGYAVAPATAMPRVKKGGRVEAGAEEELGTAEEDRFLSTTARLSAAAPFQVLSDGTHLVVLRQAIGAAHPDAVFSLSGGGSSGDTSRGDLTVDLAGVRVPVAADTLLCDRFLLVGGLLKPVTEVRFRRSRHRTEPESAKDSLGASDMDGKPFHEPTRELAFVRNLTEGRFTAVLTPTSVEGRQRWQVFAYNGVTKRVDSFNVEQGEDGLFNTQGTRYWTSPDPVYRGSVFEREPGTCPFTGKDLVPAAPENPLAETALQFNGTAGFVDLGVAEKLKFQGRAYTVEAWVKPAAAGGTVVSRWAGSGQGGFQLKISNAGRVILEHSTGTALTSVQAIPAGTYAHIAASFNGSVATLHINGILSISAALGYTADGTASLRIGSAQSGGSVFNGVIDEVRIWNRARTQKELAEERGYRLVGNEPGLIAYYRLDEGSGTRVYDQSDSAVHGTLSGTGASWVTSQASVSDHPGVRRDSFTLDGREVVSGLAASLYYQQEEATAGYQEVAKPAKRQARVLLACATRPSGNTAAEAQIATVDFGVGVDGRLAAVPDVLALTEIGRPVEQNVDQVTAQERRVTALEQEATTIVQEIAALNQEKASLTTEVATGSVRAGDSTDPYRWAFWIQGDHASGYFRQSLLDPSASERAYWFTIGNGTDVRLALWRIPGAASRHGNPMVAFVDLDSNYEVLDTGHPDVWPTVVYLWPHNLNNLPASAKWYVKGSLTGKFSLQNVSNDLWFDGLHTNRTEDRAETSALVKAGLAIDLTKIARLAALPGLIEQRTLDLTAKQAQIVLARDELARLTNGLLGAADLVLPMPHLAIDTAGLSSAGALLGFARTASTPYLMDSAAGRLVLYFRGANGQFFAAYLDTAAVRGCSSLPGAG
;
A
#
# COMPACT_ATOMS: atom_id res chain seq x y z
N MET A 1 26.15 -17.58 41.17
CA MET A 1 26.70 -17.81 39.83
C MET A 1 27.34 -16.52 39.37
N THR A 2 28.64 -16.58 39.12
CA THR A 2 29.55 -15.51 38.71
C THR A 2 29.20 -15.03 37.31
N ALA A 3 28.34 -14.02 37.23
CA ALA A 3 28.42 -13.08 36.11
C ALA A 3 29.72 -12.31 36.29
N ASP A 4 30.52 -12.22 35.24
CA ASP A 4 31.81 -11.53 35.23
C ASP A 4 31.67 -10.15 35.87
N GLN A 5 32.12 -9.97 37.13
CA GLN A 5 32.04 -8.67 37.81
C GLN A 5 32.83 -7.60 37.03
N SER A 6 33.74 -8.04 36.18
CA SER A 6 34.51 -7.23 35.23
C SER A 6 33.63 -6.48 34.22
N VAL A 7 32.42 -6.93 33.87
CA VAL A 7 31.58 -6.24 32.86
C VAL A 7 30.47 -5.36 33.46
N LEU A 8 30.27 -5.40 34.78
CA LEU A 8 29.13 -4.75 35.45
C LEU A 8 29.56 -3.50 36.23
N LYS A 9 29.11 -2.32 35.78
CA LYS A 9 29.20 -1.06 36.54
C LYS A 9 27.84 -0.70 37.13
N ILE A 10 27.77 -0.48 38.45
CA ILE A 10 26.55 -0.08 39.16
C ILE A 10 26.74 1.31 39.74
N TYR A 11 25.85 2.23 39.38
CA TYR A 11 25.76 3.55 40.02
C TYR A 11 24.62 3.54 41.03
N SER A 12 24.93 3.95 42.27
CA SER A 12 23.96 4.04 43.37
C SER A 12 23.91 5.47 43.91
N GLY A 13 22.84 5.83 44.62
CA GLY A 13 22.65 7.16 45.22
C GLY A 13 21.62 8.07 44.57
N ARG A 14 20.96 7.63 43.49
CA ARG A 14 19.79 8.30 42.88
C ARG A 14 18.77 7.26 42.40
N THR A 15 17.51 7.67 42.33
CA THR A 15 16.45 6.88 41.68
C THR A 15 16.39 7.25 40.20
N TYR A 16 16.74 6.33 39.32
CA TYR A 16 16.66 6.54 37.87
C TYR A 16 15.33 6.00 37.33
N VAL A 17 14.61 6.84 36.59
CA VAL A 17 13.25 6.55 36.09
C VAL A 17 13.27 6.14 34.61
N HIS A 18 14.09 6.80 33.79
CA HIS A 18 14.23 6.52 32.37
C HIS A 18 15.69 6.42 31.98
N THR A 19 16.03 5.45 31.14
CA THR A 19 17.42 5.21 30.71
C THR A 19 17.48 5.00 29.21
N THR A 20 18.57 5.43 28.59
CA THR A 20 18.87 5.16 27.18
C THR A 20 20.37 5.09 26.95
N MET A 21 20.78 4.52 25.83
CA MET A 21 22.18 4.43 25.43
C MET A 21 22.35 4.85 23.98
N VAL A 22 23.53 5.35 23.66
CA VAL A 22 23.89 5.77 22.30
C VAL A 22 25.35 5.47 22.07
N ARG A 23 25.68 5.17 20.81
CA ARG A 23 27.06 5.11 20.35
C ARG A 23 27.37 6.35 19.53
N HIS A 24 28.47 7.03 19.85
CA HIS A 24 28.92 8.23 19.15
C HIS A 24 30.41 8.09 18.82
N GLN A 25 30.75 8.14 17.53
CA GLN A 25 32.13 8.00 17.04
C GLN A 25 32.88 6.80 17.66
N GLY A 26 32.20 5.65 17.76
CA GLY A 26 32.77 4.43 18.35
C GLY A 26 32.63 4.32 19.87
N THR A 27 32.44 5.43 20.58
CA THR A 27 32.31 5.50 22.05
C THR A 27 30.88 5.22 22.50
N ALA A 28 30.69 4.42 23.55
CA ALA A 28 29.37 4.16 24.13
C ALA A 28 29.08 5.14 25.28
N LEU A 29 27.86 5.66 25.32
CA LEU A 29 27.38 6.55 26.38
C LEU A 29 26.05 6.03 26.92
N ALA A 30 25.93 6.05 28.24
CA ALA A 30 24.69 5.71 28.94
C ALA A 30 24.11 6.98 29.56
N PHE A 31 22.81 7.17 29.41
CA PHE A 31 22.05 8.30 29.94
C PHE A 31 20.94 7.80 30.85
N ALA A 32 20.66 8.56 31.91
CA ALA A 32 19.56 8.29 32.81
C ALA A 32 18.91 9.60 33.29
N MET A 33 17.59 9.61 33.37
CA MET A 33 16.82 10.66 34.03
C MET A 33 16.47 10.22 35.45
N ASP A 34 16.70 11.09 36.42
CA ASP A 34 16.28 10.85 37.81
C ASP A 34 14.83 11.29 38.08
N ASP A 35 14.32 10.96 39.27
CA ASP A 35 12.98 11.33 39.72
C ASP A 35 12.77 12.85 39.90
N GLN A 36 13.83 13.64 39.81
CA GLN A 36 13.80 15.11 39.79
C GLN A 36 13.86 15.70 38.37
N ARG A 37 13.77 14.86 37.33
CA ARG A 37 13.81 15.23 35.91
C ARG A 37 15.17 15.70 35.41
N ARG A 38 16.25 15.44 36.17
CA ARG A 38 17.62 15.77 35.76
C ARG A 38 18.19 14.60 34.97
N ILE A 39 18.90 14.93 33.90
CA ILE A 39 19.55 13.93 33.05
C ILE A 39 21.02 13.85 33.44
N VAL A 40 21.49 12.64 33.74
CA VAL A 40 22.90 12.32 33.96
C VAL A 40 23.40 11.39 32.87
N TYR A 41 24.72 11.37 32.66
CA TYR A 41 25.36 10.49 31.69
C TYR A 41 26.68 9.91 32.21
N ALA A 42 27.05 8.76 31.68
CA ALA A 42 28.35 8.13 31.87
C ALA A 42 28.93 7.74 30.51
N VAL A 43 30.25 7.86 30.36
CA VAL A 43 30.96 7.58 29.11
C VAL A 43 31.85 6.35 29.31
N LEU A 44 31.84 5.44 28.34
CA LEU A 44 32.79 4.35 28.24
C LEU A 44 34.06 4.85 27.51
N ASP A 45 35.09 5.22 28.26
CA ASP A 45 36.32 5.80 27.71
C ASP A 45 37.43 4.76 27.53
N LEU A 46 37.62 4.35 26.27
CA LEU A 46 38.67 3.40 25.87
C LEU A 46 40.02 4.07 25.58
N SER A 47 40.16 5.40 25.74
CA SER A 47 41.45 6.08 25.51
C SER A 47 42.53 5.64 26.52
N SER A 48 42.12 5.10 27.66
CA SER A 48 42.98 4.56 28.72
C SER A 48 43.14 3.04 28.65
N TYR A 49 42.92 2.44 27.47
CA TYR A 49 42.98 0.99 27.26
C TYR A 49 44.27 0.36 27.79
N ASP A 50 44.11 -0.69 28.61
CA ASP A 50 45.17 -1.52 29.15
C ASP A 50 44.96 -2.97 28.67
N GLU A 51 45.94 -3.50 27.92
CA GLU A 51 45.92 -4.88 27.40
C GLU A 51 45.69 -5.93 28.49
N LYS A 52 46.00 -5.64 29.76
CA LYS A 52 45.78 -6.55 30.89
C LYS A 52 44.33 -6.64 31.36
N ARG A 53 43.49 -5.65 31.03
CA ARG A 53 42.07 -5.56 31.45
C ARG A 53 41.09 -6.05 30.38
N GLY A 54 41.54 -6.14 29.12
CA GLY A 54 40.68 -6.49 27.97
C GLY A 54 39.79 -5.33 27.52
N GLU A 55 39.02 -5.49 26.44
CA GLU A 55 38.15 -4.45 25.86
C GLU A 55 36.78 -4.29 26.58
N LEU A 56 36.39 -5.28 27.38
CA LEU A 56 35.09 -5.36 28.06
C LEU A 56 35.24 -5.22 29.59
N ASP A 57 35.96 -4.20 30.05
CA ASP A 57 36.09 -3.91 31.49
C ASP A 57 35.21 -2.73 31.91
N ALA A 58 34.43 -2.92 32.98
CA ALA A 58 33.58 -1.93 33.62
C ALA A 58 34.36 -0.75 34.18
N ALA A 59 35.66 -0.90 34.41
CA ALA A 59 36.58 0.15 34.84
C ALA A 59 36.72 1.28 33.81
N TYR A 60 36.44 1.04 32.52
CA TYR A 60 36.46 2.09 31.50
C TYR A 60 35.23 3.01 31.53
N TRP A 61 34.18 2.64 32.27
CA TRP A 61 33.09 3.56 32.53
C TRP A 61 33.50 4.63 33.53
N SER A 62 33.07 5.87 33.29
CA SER A 62 33.26 7.00 34.21
C SER A 62 32.96 6.61 35.67
N GLU A 63 33.75 7.11 36.63
CA GLU A 63 33.54 6.74 38.05
C GLU A 63 32.17 7.17 38.57
N ASN A 64 31.74 8.38 38.22
CA ASN A 64 30.46 8.96 38.61
C ASN A 64 29.72 9.52 37.38
N PRO A 65 28.38 9.33 37.29
CA PRO A 65 27.59 9.96 36.24
C PRO A 65 27.62 11.48 36.39
N ALA A 66 27.90 12.18 35.30
CA ALA A 66 27.90 13.64 35.26
C ALA A 66 26.48 14.17 34.92
N GLU A 67 26.08 15.29 35.52
CA GLU A 67 24.83 15.96 35.18
C GLU A 67 24.94 16.70 33.84
N LEU A 68 23.99 16.48 32.95
CA LEU A 68 23.94 17.12 31.64
C LEU A 68 23.50 18.58 31.79
N ALA A 69 24.35 19.50 31.37
CA ALA A 69 24.08 20.94 31.46
C ALA A 69 23.32 21.44 30.22
N PHE A 70 22.12 21.99 30.40
CA PHE A 70 21.31 22.52 29.31
C PHE A 70 21.54 24.02 29.08
N PRO A 71 21.26 24.54 27.87
CA PRO A 71 21.27 25.98 27.59
C PRO A 71 20.27 26.77 28.46
N ASP A 72 20.48 28.07 28.60
CA ASP A 72 19.59 29.01 29.29
C ASP A 72 18.63 29.74 28.35
N GLU A 73 18.70 29.46 27.05
CA GLU A 73 17.86 30.07 26.02
C GLU A 73 17.13 28.99 25.21
N ILE A 74 15.93 29.30 24.75
CA ILE A 74 15.11 28.43 23.88
C ILE A 74 14.66 29.20 22.65
N VAL A 75 14.61 28.52 21.50
CA VAL A 75 14.12 29.09 20.24
C VAL A 75 13.13 28.14 19.60
N LYS A 76 12.07 28.72 19.04
CA LYS A 76 11.03 27.98 18.34
C LYS A 76 11.45 27.66 16.92
N VAL A 77 11.42 26.39 16.55
CA VAL A 77 11.66 25.91 15.20
C VAL A 77 10.33 25.84 14.44
N GLY A 78 10.22 26.52 13.30
CA GLY A 78 9.03 26.48 12.46
C GLY A 78 8.75 27.75 11.64
N TYR A 79 7.50 28.20 11.65
CA TYR A 79 6.91 29.12 10.66
C TYR A 79 7.34 30.60 10.75
N ALA A 80 8.15 30.99 11.76
CA ALA A 80 8.68 32.34 11.87
C ALA A 80 10.04 32.32 12.57
N VAL A 81 10.92 33.24 12.19
CA VAL A 81 12.16 33.53 12.92
C VAL A 81 11.77 34.34 14.16
N ALA A 82 11.68 33.67 15.31
CA ALA A 82 11.53 34.33 16.59
C ALA A 82 12.91 34.42 17.27
N PRO A 83 13.23 35.52 17.97
CA PRO A 83 14.46 35.61 18.75
C PRO A 83 14.44 34.55 19.87
N ALA A 84 15.63 34.16 20.32
CA ALA A 84 15.77 33.25 21.45
C ALA A 84 15.16 33.87 22.72
N THR A 85 14.41 33.07 23.46
CA THR A 85 13.81 33.45 24.74
C THR A 85 14.70 32.95 25.87
N ALA A 86 15.22 33.86 26.69
CA ALA A 86 16.01 33.51 27.86
C ALA A 86 15.14 32.99 29.01
N MET A 87 15.63 31.99 29.73
CA MET A 87 15.03 31.46 30.95
C MET A 87 15.27 32.42 32.13
N PRO A 88 14.32 32.53 33.07
CA PRO A 88 14.53 33.32 34.28
C PRO A 88 15.61 32.66 35.13
N ARG A 89 16.53 33.46 35.68
CA ARG A 89 17.53 32.95 36.62
C ARG A 89 16.90 32.79 38.00
N VAL A 90 17.10 31.65 38.65
CA VAL A 90 16.44 31.28 39.91
C VAL A 90 17.49 31.05 41.00
N LYS A 91 17.23 31.59 42.20
CA LYS A 91 18.11 31.44 43.36
C LYS A 91 18.05 30.01 43.91
N LYS A 92 19.20 29.46 44.24
CA LYS A 92 19.35 28.13 44.83
C LYS A 92 18.61 28.03 46.17
N GLY A 93 17.91 26.90 46.37
CA GLY A 93 17.13 26.65 47.60
C GLY A 93 15.72 27.26 47.58
N GLY A 94 15.26 27.83 46.47
CA GLY A 94 13.91 28.36 46.30
C GLY A 94 13.46 28.42 44.84
N ARG A 95 12.35 29.13 44.59
CA ARG A 95 11.81 29.42 43.25
C ARG A 95 11.78 30.93 42.93
N VAL A 96 12.47 31.72 43.76
CA VAL A 96 12.53 33.17 43.59
C VAL A 96 13.46 33.49 42.43
N GLU A 97 12.93 34.21 41.45
CA GLU A 97 13.71 34.71 40.31
C GLU A 97 14.63 35.86 40.77
N ALA A 98 15.83 35.90 40.20
CA ALA A 98 16.74 37.03 40.40
C ALA A 98 16.17 38.29 39.75
N GLY A 99 16.39 39.45 40.39
CA GLY A 99 16.05 40.73 39.77
C GLY A 99 16.83 40.94 38.46
N ALA A 100 16.33 41.81 37.57
CA ALA A 100 16.95 42.07 36.27
C ALA A 100 18.40 42.57 36.36
N GLU A 101 18.74 43.31 37.42
CA GLU A 101 20.10 43.83 37.70
C GLU A 101 20.86 42.99 38.73
N GLU A 102 20.23 41.98 39.32
CA GLU A 102 20.90 41.10 40.27
C GLU A 102 21.82 40.16 39.48
N GLU A 103 23.07 40.01 39.89
CA GLU A 103 24.00 39.01 39.35
C GLU A 103 24.10 37.85 40.33
N LEU A 104 23.88 36.62 39.86
CA LEU A 104 24.05 35.41 40.66
C LEU A 104 25.35 34.72 40.26
N GLY A 105 26.15 34.36 41.25
CA GLY A 105 27.28 33.45 41.02
C GLY A 105 26.81 32.02 40.71
N THR A 106 27.66 31.23 40.07
CA THR A 106 27.37 29.82 39.71
C THR A 106 27.03 28.92 40.90
N ALA A 107 27.44 29.29 42.11
CA ALA A 107 27.13 28.56 43.34
C ALA A 107 25.77 28.94 43.96
N GLU A 108 25.26 30.13 43.63
CA GLU A 108 24.02 30.74 44.15
C GLU A 108 22.84 30.52 43.21
N GLU A 109 23.10 30.21 41.94
CA GLU A 109 22.10 29.91 40.92
C GLU A 109 21.66 28.44 40.98
N ASP A 110 20.35 28.19 40.88
CA ASP A 110 19.83 26.84 40.65
C ASP A 110 19.95 26.47 39.17
N ARG A 111 20.92 25.60 38.85
CA ARG A 111 21.22 25.24 37.46
C ARG A 111 20.06 24.53 36.74
N PHE A 112 19.17 23.86 37.47
CA PHE A 112 18.04 23.16 36.85
C PHE A 112 16.91 24.15 36.54
N LEU A 113 16.56 25.01 37.50
CA LEU A 113 15.46 25.98 37.35
C LEU A 113 15.81 27.18 36.46
N SER A 114 17.10 27.48 36.30
CA SER A 114 17.58 28.62 35.51
C SER A 114 17.91 28.28 34.05
N THR A 115 17.77 27.01 33.66
CA THR A 115 18.05 26.54 32.30
C THR A 115 16.82 25.88 31.70
N THR A 116 16.89 25.55 30.40
CA THR A 116 15.80 24.82 29.74
C THR A 116 15.64 23.39 30.27
N ALA A 117 16.56 22.90 31.13
CA ALA A 117 16.40 21.64 31.87
C ALA A 117 15.08 21.59 32.64
N ARG A 118 14.67 22.73 33.23
CA ARG A 118 13.39 22.92 33.92
C ARG A 118 12.18 22.46 33.12
N LEU A 119 12.24 22.64 31.80
CA LEU A 119 11.15 22.34 30.87
C LEU A 119 11.05 20.83 30.56
N SER A 120 11.99 19.99 31.01
CA SER A 120 11.95 18.55 30.75
C SER A 120 10.81 17.87 31.51
N ALA A 121 9.96 17.11 30.83
CA ALA A 121 8.97 16.25 31.47
C ALA A 121 9.61 15.00 32.10
N ALA A 122 8.99 14.46 33.15
CA ALA A 122 9.33 13.15 33.71
C ALA A 122 8.81 12.03 32.79
N ALA A 123 9.44 11.88 31.63
CA ALA A 123 9.01 10.97 30.57
C ALA A 123 10.22 10.37 29.83
N PRO A 124 10.04 9.26 29.09
CA PRO A 124 11.08 8.73 28.22
C PRO A 124 11.66 9.80 27.29
N PHE A 125 12.99 9.78 27.14
CA PHE A 125 13.75 10.68 26.27
C PHE A 125 14.66 9.85 25.37
N GLN A 126 15.10 10.44 24.27
CA GLN A 126 15.94 9.75 23.29
C GLN A 126 17.25 10.51 23.11
N VAL A 127 18.34 9.76 22.95
CA VAL A 127 19.63 10.32 22.54
C VAL A 127 20.08 9.60 21.27
N LEU A 128 20.53 10.36 20.29
CA LEU A 128 21.04 9.84 19.03
C LEU A 128 22.31 10.59 18.61
N SER A 129 23.07 10.00 17.71
CA SER A 129 24.29 10.61 17.15
C SER A 129 24.05 10.94 15.69
N ASP A 130 24.28 12.19 15.29
CA ASP A 130 24.29 12.60 13.87
C ASP A 130 25.68 12.39 13.21
N GLY A 131 26.66 11.93 14.00
CA GLY A 131 28.05 11.72 13.59
C GLY A 131 29.00 12.83 14.06
N THR A 132 28.50 14.04 14.26
CA THR A 132 29.25 15.20 14.75
C THR A 132 28.83 15.59 16.17
N HIS A 133 27.55 15.52 16.46
CA HIS A 133 26.91 15.87 17.70
C HIS A 133 26.16 14.68 18.29
N LEU A 134 26.02 14.72 19.61
CA LEU A 134 25.00 13.99 20.34
C LEU A 134 23.77 14.87 20.46
N VAL A 135 22.64 14.35 20.00
CA VAL A 135 21.35 15.04 20.00
C VAL A 135 20.46 14.42 21.05
N VAL A 136 20.03 15.23 22.02
CA VAL A 136 19.14 14.84 23.11
C VAL A 136 17.76 15.39 22.81
N LEU A 137 16.80 14.48 22.66
CA LEU A 137 15.40 14.77 22.41
C LEU A 137 14.59 14.45 23.65
N ARG A 138 13.77 15.40 24.11
CA ARG A 138 12.99 15.30 25.35
C ARG A 138 11.64 15.98 25.23
N GLN A 139 10.63 15.44 25.90
CA GLN A 139 9.31 16.06 25.97
C GLN A 139 9.35 17.29 26.90
N ALA A 140 8.70 18.38 26.48
CA ALA A 140 8.42 19.54 27.32
C ALA A 140 7.31 19.24 28.34
N ILE A 141 7.40 19.82 29.54
CA ILE A 141 6.31 19.82 30.52
C ILE A 141 5.05 20.49 29.97
N GLY A 142 3.88 20.10 30.45
CA GLY A 142 2.63 20.75 30.08
C GLY A 142 2.46 22.14 30.70
N ALA A 143 1.61 22.97 30.10
CA ALA A 143 1.39 24.37 30.51
C ALA A 143 0.86 24.52 31.95
N ALA A 144 0.20 23.49 32.49
CA ALA A 144 -0.30 23.46 33.86
C ALA A 144 0.74 22.99 34.89
N HIS A 145 1.94 22.59 34.47
CA HIS A 145 2.97 22.10 35.36
C HIS A 145 3.48 23.23 36.29
N PRO A 146 3.77 22.97 37.57
CA PRO A 146 4.24 24.01 38.51
C PRO A 146 5.56 24.69 38.13
N ASP A 147 6.34 24.06 37.24
CA ASP A 147 7.58 24.61 36.68
C ASP A 147 7.43 25.19 35.27
N ALA A 148 6.21 25.35 34.78
CA ALA A 148 5.96 26.02 33.50
C ALA A 148 6.47 27.46 33.55
N VAL A 149 7.00 27.91 32.42
CA VAL A 149 7.52 29.26 32.20
C VAL A 149 6.69 29.91 31.11
N PHE A 150 6.30 31.17 31.29
CA PHE A 150 5.41 31.91 30.41
C PHE A 150 6.13 33.09 29.75
N SER A 151 5.75 33.40 28.52
CA SER A 151 6.30 34.55 27.78
C SER A 151 5.78 35.87 28.36
N LEU A 152 6.60 36.93 28.30
CA LEU A 152 6.26 38.28 28.74
C LEU A 152 5.92 39.20 27.56
N SER A 153 5.03 40.17 27.77
CA SER A 153 4.62 41.12 26.72
C SER A 153 5.75 42.08 26.31
N GLY A 154 6.70 42.35 27.20
CA GLY A 154 7.89 43.17 26.97
C GLY A 154 9.10 42.40 26.44
N GLY A 155 8.96 41.10 26.16
CA GLY A 155 10.08 40.20 25.85
C GLY A 155 10.65 39.50 27.09
N GLY A 156 11.23 38.32 26.89
CA GLY A 156 11.71 37.45 27.97
C GLY A 156 10.65 36.48 28.48
N SER A 157 10.94 35.84 29.62
CA SER A 157 10.07 34.82 30.21
C SER A 157 10.12 34.81 31.74
N SER A 158 9.09 34.28 32.38
CA SER A 158 9.01 34.14 33.84
C SER A 158 8.16 32.95 34.24
N GLY A 159 8.56 32.25 35.31
CA GLY A 159 7.78 31.25 36.01
C GLY A 159 6.91 31.84 37.13
N ASP A 160 7.01 33.14 37.42
CA ASP A 160 6.14 33.83 38.37
C ASP A 160 4.76 34.11 37.75
N THR A 161 3.81 33.23 38.08
CA THR A 161 2.43 33.30 37.62
C THR A 161 1.61 34.48 38.18
N SER A 162 2.16 35.25 39.12
CA SER A 162 1.50 36.44 39.69
C SER A 162 1.75 37.72 38.87
N ARG A 163 2.68 37.68 37.92
CA ARG A 163 3.01 38.81 37.05
C ARG A 163 1.82 39.26 36.19
N GLY A 164 1.65 40.57 36.07
CA GLY A 164 0.59 41.19 35.27
C GLY A 164 0.94 41.38 33.78
N ASP A 165 2.21 41.22 33.42
CA ASP A 165 2.75 41.42 32.07
C ASP A 165 3.01 40.09 31.31
N LEU A 166 2.38 39.01 31.75
CA LEU A 166 2.39 37.73 31.04
C LEU A 166 1.61 37.86 29.72
N THR A 167 2.19 37.34 28.64
CA THR A 167 1.51 37.25 27.34
C THR A 167 0.34 36.27 27.44
N VAL A 168 -0.83 36.70 26.96
CA VAL A 168 -2.04 35.87 26.87
C VAL A 168 -2.51 35.76 25.42
N ASP A 169 -3.14 34.63 25.09
CA ASP A 169 -3.75 34.40 23.80
C ASP A 169 -5.11 35.12 23.67
N LEU A 170 -5.77 34.94 22.51
CA LEU A 170 -7.08 35.54 22.23
C LEU A 170 -8.21 35.05 23.17
N ALA A 171 -8.01 33.94 23.88
CA ALA A 171 -8.93 33.40 24.87
C ALA A 171 -8.56 33.84 26.31
N GLY A 172 -7.53 34.68 26.48
CA GLY A 172 -7.04 35.13 27.77
C GLY A 172 -6.20 34.08 28.52
N VAL A 173 -5.78 33.01 27.84
CA VAL A 173 -4.93 31.95 28.41
C VAL A 173 -3.47 32.36 28.28
N ARG A 174 -2.69 32.17 29.34
CA ARG A 174 -1.26 32.49 29.37
C ARG A 174 -0.51 31.65 28.34
N VAL A 175 0.39 32.29 27.59
CA VAL A 175 1.20 31.62 26.57
C VAL A 175 2.46 31.03 27.21
N PRO A 176 2.58 29.69 27.33
CA PRO A 176 3.80 29.07 27.83
C PRO A 176 4.93 29.23 26.80
N VAL A 177 6.17 29.26 27.28
CA VAL A 177 7.36 29.29 26.43
C VAL A 177 7.47 28.00 25.60
N ALA A 178 7.21 26.85 26.23
CA ALA A 178 7.05 25.56 25.57
C ALA A 178 6.07 24.72 26.42
N ALA A 179 5.19 23.96 25.76
CA ALA A 179 4.25 23.08 26.45
C ALA A 179 3.87 21.87 25.62
N ASP A 180 4.09 20.66 26.16
CA ASP A 180 3.72 19.40 25.51
C ASP A 180 4.29 19.27 24.07
N THR A 181 5.47 19.86 23.85
CA THR A 181 6.24 19.84 22.59
C THR A 181 7.50 19.01 22.71
N LEU A 182 8.17 18.77 21.57
CA LEU A 182 9.48 18.11 21.54
C LEU A 182 10.61 19.14 21.61
N LEU A 183 11.54 18.96 22.54
CA LEU A 183 12.73 19.78 22.70
C LEU A 183 13.95 19.02 22.16
N CYS A 184 14.85 19.75 21.51
CA CYS A 184 16.08 19.22 20.95
C CYS A 184 17.29 20.06 21.40
N ASP A 185 18.29 19.37 21.95
CA ASP A 185 19.54 19.94 22.44
C ASP A 185 20.72 19.19 21.83
N ARG A 186 21.79 19.90 21.45
CA ARG A 186 23.00 19.31 20.85
C ARG A 186 24.22 19.47 21.73
N PHE A 187 25.05 18.43 21.75
CA PHE A 187 26.25 18.35 22.56
C PHE A 187 27.44 17.82 21.76
N LEU A 188 28.62 18.34 22.06
CA LEU A 188 29.89 17.80 21.61
C LEU A 188 30.51 16.95 22.71
N LEU A 189 31.02 15.77 22.34
CA LEU A 189 31.81 14.93 23.24
C LEU A 189 33.28 15.37 23.18
N VAL A 190 33.76 16.03 24.23
CA VAL A 190 35.13 16.54 24.31
C VAL A 190 35.79 16.07 25.60
N GLY A 191 36.81 15.22 25.50
CA GLY A 191 37.56 14.70 26.64
C GLY A 191 36.67 13.97 27.66
N GLY A 192 35.76 13.12 27.18
CA GLY A 192 34.83 12.36 28.03
C GLY A 192 33.68 13.18 28.63
N LEU A 193 33.57 14.49 28.31
CA LEU A 193 32.51 15.37 28.80
C LEU A 193 31.63 15.87 27.66
N LEU A 194 30.32 15.95 27.92
CA LEU A 194 29.37 16.55 27.01
C LEU A 194 29.30 18.05 27.25
N LYS A 195 29.59 18.83 26.21
CA LYS A 195 29.55 20.29 26.25
C LYS A 195 28.47 20.81 25.29
N PRO A 196 27.67 21.81 25.69
CA PRO A 196 26.77 22.48 24.77
C PRO A 196 27.54 23.06 23.58
N VAL A 197 26.94 23.01 22.40
CA VAL A 197 27.51 23.64 21.20
C VAL A 197 27.57 25.14 21.39
N THR A 198 28.70 25.77 21.07
CA THR A 198 28.84 27.24 21.03
C THR A 198 28.49 27.76 19.64
N GLU A 199 27.82 28.90 19.55
CA GLU A 199 27.50 29.55 18.28
C GLU A 199 28.00 31.00 18.23
N VAL A 200 28.13 31.54 17.01
CA VAL A 200 28.54 32.93 16.78
C VAL A 200 27.30 33.80 16.61
N ARG A 201 27.25 34.91 17.35
CA ARG A 201 26.16 35.89 17.28
C ARG A 201 26.70 37.31 17.28
N PHE A 202 25.85 38.26 16.94
CA PHE A 202 26.12 39.67 17.18
C PHE A 202 26.22 39.92 18.69
N ARG A 203 27.33 40.52 19.13
CA ARG A 203 27.71 40.57 20.55
C ARG A 203 26.79 41.46 21.39
N ARG A 204 26.19 42.50 20.80
CA ARG A 204 25.27 43.41 21.49
C ARG A 204 23.82 42.97 21.37
N SER A 205 23.33 42.72 20.16
CA SER A 205 21.94 42.25 19.96
C SER A 205 21.70 40.84 20.48
N ARG A 206 22.77 40.05 20.64
CA ARG A 206 22.73 38.61 20.95
C ARG A 206 21.95 37.80 19.90
N HIS A 207 21.74 38.35 18.70
CA HIS A 207 21.03 37.70 17.61
C HIS A 207 22.00 37.05 16.61
N ARG A 208 21.59 35.96 15.97
CA ARG A 208 22.45 35.24 15.00
C ARG A 208 22.64 36.03 13.70
N THR A 209 21.64 36.79 13.27
CA THR A 209 21.59 37.43 11.95
C THR A 209 21.24 38.92 11.96
N GLU A 210 20.82 39.48 13.09
CA GLU A 210 20.31 40.86 13.16
C GLU A 210 21.19 41.69 14.10
N PRO A 211 22.03 42.60 13.58
CA PRO A 211 22.83 43.48 14.43
C PRO A 211 21.95 44.54 15.08
N GLU A 212 22.27 44.94 16.32
CA GLU A 212 21.60 46.08 16.99
C GLU A 212 21.94 47.40 16.29
N SER A 213 23.14 47.49 15.72
CA SER A 213 23.62 48.64 14.98
C SER A 213 24.77 48.23 14.05
N ALA A 214 25.18 49.12 13.14
CA ALA A 214 26.35 48.88 12.29
C ALA A 214 27.68 48.65 13.05
N LYS A 215 27.72 48.92 14.36
CA LYS A 215 28.89 48.67 15.24
C LYS A 215 28.81 47.34 15.99
N ASP A 216 27.71 46.62 15.83
CA ASP A 216 27.54 45.31 16.44
C ASP A 216 28.35 44.28 15.65
N SER A 217 29.34 43.68 16.31
CA SER A 217 30.24 42.71 15.68
C SER A 217 29.84 41.29 16.03
N LEU A 218 30.19 40.34 15.17
CA LEU A 218 30.01 38.92 15.45
C LEU A 218 31.07 38.40 16.43
N GLY A 219 30.68 37.53 17.35
CA GLY A 219 31.57 36.88 18.31
C GLY A 219 30.95 35.62 18.93
N ALA A 220 31.78 34.78 19.53
CA ALA A 220 31.34 33.57 20.25
C ALA A 220 30.90 33.84 21.70
N SER A 221 30.99 35.09 22.15
CA SER A 221 30.58 35.55 23.48
C SER A 221 30.01 36.96 23.42
N ASP A 222 29.17 37.29 24.39
CA ASP A 222 28.57 38.61 24.50
C ASP A 222 29.58 39.71 24.90
N MET A 223 29.07 40.91 25.16
CA MET A 223 29.89 42.06 25.59
C MET A 223 30.58 41.84 26.94
N ASP A 224 30.03 40.98 27.79
CA ASP A 224 30.53 40.66 29.13
C ASP A 224 31.42 39.40 29.14
N GLY A 225 31.61 38.78 27.98
CA GLY A 225 32.48 37.62 27.80
C GLY A 225 31.80 36.28 28.11
N LYS A 226 30.48 36.24 28.36
CA LYS A 226 29.72 34.99 28.53
C LYS A 226 29.55 34.32 27.16
N PRO A 227 29.88 33.04 27.01
CA PRO A 227 29.79 32.34 25.72
C PRO A 227 28.33 32.22 25.26
N PHE A 228 28.12 32.33 23.95
CA PHE A 228 26.84 32.01 23.33
C PHE A 228 26.76 30.51 23.09
N HIS A 229 25.81 29.86 23.74
CA HIS A 229 25.46 28.48 23.48
C HIS A 229 24.32 28.42 22.46
N GLU A 230 24.30 27.35 21.67
CA GLU A 230 23.15 27.06 20.84
C GLU A 230 21.91 26.92 21.74
N PRO A 231 20.81 27.66 21.48
CA PRO A 231 19.62 27.58 22.30
C PRO A 231 18.92 26.23 22.10
N THR A 232 18.20 25.78 23.12
CA THR A 232 17.32 24.62 22.99
C THR A 232 16.32 24.87 21.86
N ARG A 233 16.17 23.90 20.98
CA ARG A 233 15.24 23.97 19.84
C ARG A 233 13.89 23.40 20.28
N GLU A 234 12.86 24.23 20.35
CA GLU A 234 11.48 23.77 20.49
C GLU A 234 10.96 23.39 19.10
N LEU A 235 10.77 22.09 18.86
CA LEU A 235 10.15 21.57 17.65
C LEU A 235 8.64 21.74 17.73
N ALA A 236 8.19 22.98 17.57
CA ALA A 236 6.80 23.36 17.78
C ALA A 236 5.83 22.82 16.71
N PHE A 237 6.32 22.08 15.71
CA PHE A 237 5.47 21.30 14.81
C PHE A 237 5.12 19.91 15.40
N VAL A 238 5.83 19.46 16.44
CA VAL A 238 5.48 18.27 17.24
C VAL A 238 4.80 18.76 18.51
N ARG A 239 3.46 18.64 18.58
CA ARG A 239 2.63 19.15 19.69
C ARG A 239 1.77 18.06 20.32
N ASN A 240 1.22 18.36 21.48
CA ASN A 240 0.33 17.48 22.24
C ASN A 240 1.00 16.15 22.60
N LEU A 241 2.31 16.19 22.83
CA LEU A 241 3.10 15.03 23.19
C LEU A 241 2.77 14.61 24.62
N THR A 242 2.62 13.31 24.83
CA THR A 242 2.28 12.75 26.14
C THR A 242 3.17 11.55 26.43
N GLU A 243 3.56 11.37 27.69
CA GLU A 243 4.28 10.18 28.20
C GLU A 243 5.54 9.78 27.41
N GLY A 244 6.25 10.75 26.79
CA GLY A 244 7.47 10.49 26.03
C GLY A 244 7.25 9.61 24.81
N ARG A 245 6.03 9.65 24.23
CA ARG A 245 5.65 8.83 23.08
C ARG A 245 6.13 9.43 21.76
N PHE A 246 7.44 9.50 21.59
CA PHE A 246 8.09 9.93 20.37
C PHE A 246 9.35 9.10 20.09
N THR A 247 9.84 9.16 18.86
CA THR A 247 11.15 8.65 18.45
C THR A 247 11.59 9.38 17.21
N ALA A 248 12.89 9.56 17.03
CA ALA A 248 13.49 10.17 15.85
C ALA A 248 14.61 9.29 15.29
N VAL A 249 14.76 9.33 13.97
CA VAL A 249 15.87 8.73 13.22
C VAL A 249 16.31 9.68 12.11
N LEU A 250 17.54 9.53 11.63
CA LEU A 250 18.03 10.23 10.44
C LEU A 250 17.85 9.32 9.23
N THR A 251 17.16 9.79 8.20
CA THR A 251 17.00 9.06 6.93
C THR A 251 17.99 9.55 5.90
N PRO A 252 18.66 8.65 5.16
CA PRO A 252 19.60 9.04 4.11
C PRO A 252 18.84 9.56 2.88
N THR A 253 19.49 10.40 2.09
CA THR A 253 19.04 10.78 0.74
C THR A 253 20.02 10.26 -0.32
N SER A 254 19.67 10.35 -1.60
CA SER A 254 20.55 10.04 -2.73
C SER A 254 21.72 11.03 -2.85
N VAL A 255 21.61 12.20 -2.22
CA VAL A 255 22.70 13.17 -2.16
C VAL A 255 23.59 12.82 -0.96
N GLU A 256 24.86 12.53 -1.25
CA GLU A 256 25.85 12.18 -0.23
C GLU A 256 25.95 13.29 0.84
N GLY A 257 25.99 12.87 2.10
CA GLY A 257 26.05 13.78 3.25
C GLY A 257 24.75 14.55 3.54
N ARG A 258 23.70 14.41 2.73
CA ARG A 258 22.38 14.99 3.02
C ARG A 258 21.47 13.93 3.64
N GLN A 259 20.85 14.30 4.75
CA GLN A 259 19.90 13.47 5.48
C GLN A 259 18.62 14.26 5.77
N ARG A 260 17.60 13.57 6.25
CA ARG A 260 16.37 14.17 6.78
C ARG A 260 16.10 13.66 8.18
N TRP A 261 15.57 14.53 9.02
CA TRP A 261 15.04 14.16 10.32
C TRP A 261 13.68 13.49 10.11
N GLN A 262 13.56 12.25 10.58
CA GLN A 262 12.30 11.53 10.62
C GLN A 262 11.87 11.38 12.08
N VAL A 263 10.80 12.06 12.46
CA VAL A 263 10.27 12.08 13.83
C VAL A 263 8.87 11.47 13.84
N PHE A 264 8.68 10.42 14.64
CA PHE A 264 7.36 9.90 14.96
C PHE A 264 6.95 10.40 16.33
N ALA A 265 5.72 10.88 16.47
CA ALA A 265 5.18 11.34 17.74
C ALA A 265 3.70 10.95 17.87
N TYR A 266 3.32 10.43 19.03
CA TYR A 266 1.92 10.18 19.35
C TYR A 266 1.27 11.45 19.87
N ASN A 267 0.23 11.89 19.17
CA ASN A 267 -0.51 13.10 19.49
C ASN A 267 -1.66 12.77 20.44
N GLY A 268 -1.55 13.23 21.68
CA GLY A 268 -2.49 12.94 22.76
C GLY A 268 -3.91 13.46 22.52
N VAL A 269 -4.08 14.46 21.64
CA VAL A 269 -5.37 15.06 21.29
C VAL A 269 -6.01 14.32 20.12
N THR A 270 -5.30 14.17 19.01
CA THR A 270 -5.85 13.52 17.81
C THR A 270 -5.89 11.99 17.91
N LYS A 271 -5.14 11.41 18.87
CA LYS A 271 -4.94 9.97 19.07
C LYS A 271 -4.24 9.27 17.90
N ARG A 272 -3.54 10.04 17.06
CA ARG A 272 -2.80 9.55 15.88
C ARG A 272 -1.30 9.51 16.15
N VAL A 273 -0.59 8.69 15.39
CA VAL A 273 0.87 8.77 15.26
C VAL A 273 1.15 9.71 14.10
N ASP A 274 1.79 10.84 14.40
CA ASP A 274 2.27 11.81 13.43
C ASP A 274 3.70 11.44 13.02
N SER A 275 3.96 11.43 11.71
CA SER A 275 5.23 11.17 11.05
C SER A 275 5.70 12.46 10.38
N PHE A 276 6.69 13.12 10.98
CA PHE A 276 7.29 14.34 10.47
C PHE A 276 8.63 14.04 9.78
N ASN A 277 8.74 14.44 8.53
CA ASN A 277 9.96 14.35 7.76
C ASN A 277 10.47 15.77 7.45
N VAL A 278 11.63 16.14 8.01
CA VAL A 278 12.18 17.49 7.94
C VAL A 278 13.56 17.47 7.31
N GLU A 279 13.79 18.34 6.32
CA GLU A 279 15.11 18.48 5.71
C GLU A 279 16.17 18.87 6.75
N GLN A 280 17.34 18.23 6.71
CA GLN A 280 18.47 18.65 7.54
C GLN A 280 19.21 19.82 6.89
N GLY A 281 19.36 20.92 7.62
CA GLY A 281 20.17 22.05 7.21
C GLY A 281 21.66 21.71 7.15
N GLU A 282 22.46 22.58 6.53
CA GLU A 282 23.93 22.40 6.46
C GLU A 282 24.59 22.42 7.83
N ASP A 283 23.97 23.08 8.80
CA ASP A 283 24.40 23.09 10.20
C ASP A 283 23.93 21.86 11.00
N GLY A 284 23.27 20.89 10.35
CA GLY A 284 22.74 19.67 10.98
C GLY A 284 21.37 19.84 11.64
N LEU A 285 20.82 21.07 11.65
CA LEU A 285 19.54 21.40 12.28
C LEU A 285 18.34 21.20 11.34
N PHE A 286 17.17 21.66 11.77
CA PHE A 286 15.89 21.49 11.09
C PHE A 286 15.65 22.61 10.08
N ASN A 287 15.71 22.32 8.78
CA ASN A 287 15.33 23.25 7.73
C ASN A 287 13.84 23.11 7.41
N THR A 288 12.98 23.80 8.16
CA THR A 288 11.52 23.69 8.00
C THR A 288 10.98 24.39 6.75
N GLN A 289 11.70 25.36 6.21
CA GLN A 289 11.33 26.04 4.96
C GLN A 289 11.71 25.22 3.72
N GLY A 290 12.72 24.36 3.89
CA GLY A 290 13.29 23.53 2.83
C GLY A 290 14.16 24.34 1.88
N THR A 291 15.01 23.64 1.15
CA THR A 291 15.78 24.24 0.06
C THR A 291 14.84 24.54 -1.09
N ARG A 292 14.51 25.83 -1.29
CA ARG A 292 13.75 26.31 -2.45
C ARG A 292 14.73 26.76 -3.53
N TYR A 293 14.37 26.51 -4.78
CA TYR A 293 15.08 27.03 -5.93
C TYR A 293 14.23 28.08 -6.63
N TRP A 294 14.88 28.99 -7.34
CA TRP A 294 14.26 30.10 -8.05
C TRP A 294 14.61 30.04 -9.53
N THR A 295 13.65 30.39 -10.37
CA THR A 295 13.77 30.32 -11.82
C THR A 295 13.12 31.53 -12.50
N SER A 296 13.30 31.65 -13.81
CA SER A 296 12.70 32.75 -14.58
C SER A 296 11.17 32.71 -14.52
N PRO A 297 10.49 33.86 -14.33
CA PRO A 297 9.03 33.94 -14.46
C PRO A 297 8.57 33.57 -15.87
N ASP A 298 9.40 33.82 -16.88
CA ASP A 298 9.13 33.51 -18.27
C ASP A 298 9.40 32.03 -18.57
N PRO A 299 8.40 31.26 -19.05
CA PRO A 299 8.54 29.84 -19.38
C PRO A 299 9.72 29.50 -20.28
N VAL A 300 10.11 30.39 -21.20
CA VAL A 300 11.21 30.15 -22.16
C VAL A 300 12.56 29.99 -21.45
N TYR A 301 12.78 30.71 -20.35
CA TYR A 301 14.07 30.74 -19.65
C TYR A 301 14.09 29.89 -18.37
N ARG A 302 13.02 29.15 -18.05
CA ARG A 302 12.94 28.36 -16.80
C ARG A 302 14.02 27.29 -16.70
N GLY A 303 14.31 26.61 -17.80
CA GLY A 303 15.36 25.58 -17.83
C GLY A 303 16.79 26.15 -17.79
N SER A 304 16.96 27.46 -17.94
CA SER A 304 18.28 28.12 -18.01
C SER A 304 18.61 28.97 -16.79
N VAL A 305 17.64 29.21 -15.92
CA VAL A 305 17.81 30.02 -14.70
C VAL A 305 17.40 29.17 -13.52
N PHE A 306 18.35 28.84 -12.65
CA PHE A 306 18.13 28.01 -11.49
C PHE A 306 19.03 28.47 -10.34
N GLU A 307 18.46 29.31 -9.49
CA GLU A 307 19.15 29.98 -8.40
C GLU A 307 18.72 29.41 -7.04
N ARG A 308 19.60 29.55 -6.05
CA ARG A 308 19.34 29.15 -4.64
C ARG A 308 18.88 30.30 -3.77
N GLU A 309 18.68 31.48 -4.33
CA GLU A 309 18.15 32.64 -3.63
C GLU A 309 17.20 33.42 -4.55
N PRO A 310 16.26 34.22 -4.00
CA PRO A 310 15.50 35.16 -4.80
C PRO A 310 16.46 36.15 -5.48
N GLY A 311 16.07 36.66 -6.63
CA GLY A 311 16.89 37.61 -7.37
C GLY A 311 16.19 38.08 -8.63
N THR A 312 16.94 38.70 -9.52
CA THR A 312 16.42 39.15 -10.81
C THR A 312 16.85 38.20 -11.91
N CYS A 313 15.92 37.80 -12.77
CA CYS A 313 16.20 36.96 -13.92
C CYS A 313 17.18 37.70 -14.87
N PRO A 314 18.34 37.09 -15.20
CA PRO A 314 19.34 37.74 -16.04
C PRO A 314 18.85 37.99 -17.47
N PHE A 315 17.86 37.22 -17.95
CA PHE A 315 17.32 37.33 -19.30
C PHE A 315 16.12 38.29 -19.42
N THR A 316 15.31 38.43 -18.37
CA THR A 316 14.04 39.18 -18.45
C THR A 316 14.04 40.45 -17.61
N GLY A 317 15.00 40.62 -16.69
CA GLY A 317 15.02 41.74 -15.75
C GLY A 317 13.88 41.73 -14.73
N LYS A 318 13.07 40.66 -14.69
CA LYS A 318 11.97 40.47 -13.73
C LYS A 318 12.45 39.65 -12.54
N ASP A 319 11.77 39.81 -11.40
CA ASP A 319 12.05 39.00 -10.22
C ASP A 319 11.87 37.51 -10.53
N LEU A 320 12.82 36.70 -10.06
CA LEU A 320 12.76 35.25 -10.13
C LEU A 320 11.56 34.75 -9.34
N VAL A 321 10.93 33.71 -9.87
CA VAL A 321 9.83 33.02 -9.20
C VAL A 321 10.33 31.70 -8.63
N PRO A 322 9.75 31.20 -7.52
CA PRO A 322 10.06 29.85 -7.05
C PRO A 322 9.90 28.81 -8.16
N ALA A 323 10.88 27.92 -8.30
CA ALA A 323 10.82 26.80 -9.21
C ALA A 323 9.67 25.87 -8.77
N ALA A 324 8.78 25.56 -9.72
CA ALA A 324 7.70 24.62 -9.47
C ALA A 324 8.27 23.20 -9.30
N PRO A 325 7.71 22.38 -8.39
CA PRO A 325 8.12 21.00 -8.24
C PRO A 325 7.86 20.18 -9.51
N GLU A 326 8.69 19.16 -9.76
CA GLU A 326 8.47 18.19 -10.84
C GLU A 326 7.27 17.28 -10.48
N ASN A 327 6.27 17.18 -11.37
CA ASN A 327 5.04 16.38 -11.22
C ASN A 327 4.23 16.61 -9.91
N PRO A 328 3.68 17.83 -9.69
CA PRO A 328 2.88 18.13 -8.51
C PRO A 328 1.46 17.60 -8.70
N LEU A 329 1.19 16.35 -8.29
CA LEU A 329 -0.17 15.79 -8.32
C LEU A 329 -0.60 15.44 -6.89
N ALA A 330 -1.80 15.89 -6.50
CA ALA A 330 -2.36 15.69 -5.17
C ALA A 330 -2.82 14.24 -4.86
N GLU A 331 -2.55 13.29 -5.75
CA GLU A 331 -2.97 11.88 -5.70
C GLU A 331 -4.46 11.66 -5.99
N THR A 332 -5.34 11.77 -5.00
CA THR A 332 -6.79 11.61 -5.16
C THR A 332 -7.57 12.85 -4.71
N ALA A 333 -8.85 12.91 -5.08
CA ALA A 333 -9.77 14.00 -4.76
C ALA A 333 -11.22 13.49 -4.75
N LEU A 334 -12.17 14.34 -4.33
CA LEU A 334 -13.60 14.03 -4.36
C LEU A 334 -14.29 14.65 -5.58
N GLN A 335 -14.88 13.81 -6.43
CA GLN A 335 -15.78 14.22 -7.50
C GLN A 335 -17.22 14.25 -6.99
N PHE A 336 -17.94 15.31 -7.34
CA PHE A 336 -19.37 15.50 -7.11
C PHE A 336 -20.11 15.63 -8.44
N ASN A 337 -21.29 15.01 -8.56
CA ASN A 337 -22.06 14.98 -9.81
C ASN A 337 -23.24 15.99 -9.87
N GLY A 338 -23.34 16.90 -8.89
CA GLY A 338 -24.42 17.89 -8.81
C GLY A 338 -25.76 17.38 -8.27
N THR A 339 -25.84 16.17 -7.72
CA THR A 339 -27.11 15.61 -7.19
C THR A 339 -27.26 15.77 -5.68
N ALA A 340 -26.74 14.84 -4.87
CA ALA A 340 -26.96 14.82 -3.41
C ALA A 340 -25.71 14.46 -2.58
N GLY A 341 -24.53 14.34 -3.20
CA GLY A 341 -23.28 13.99 -2.51
C GLY A 341 -22.66 15.19 -1.79
N PHE A 342 -22.19 14.99 -0.56
CA PHE A 342 -21.49 16.00 0.23
C PHE A 342 -20.61 15.38 1.32
N VAL A 343 -19.64 16.13 1.82
CA VAL A 343 -18.94 15.80 3.08
C VAL A 343 -19.59 16.60 4.19
N ASP A 344 -20.05 15.93 5.24
CA ASP A 344 -20.55 16.58 6.46
C ASP A 344 -19.42 16.73 7.47
N LEU A 345 -19.13 17.96 7.88
CA LEU A 345 -18.15 18.31 8.91
C LEU A 345 -18.84 18.62 10.26
N GLY A 346 -20.17 18.52 10.32
CA GLY A 346 -20.94 18.72 11.54
C GLY A 346 -20.97 20.17 12.03
N VAL A 347 -21.15 20.34 13.34
CA VAL A 347 -21.36 21.64 14.01
C VAL A 347 -20.25 22.01 15.00
N ALA A 348 -19.02 21.51 14.75
CA ALA A 348 -17.89 21.73 15.64
C ALA A 348 -17.67 23.23 15.96
N GLU A 349 -17.55 23.57 17.25
CA GLU A 349 -17.38 24.96 17.71
C GLU A 349 -16.13 25.63 17.12
N LYS A 350 -15.05 24.86 16.89
CA LYS A 350 -13.82 25.36 16.26
C LYS A 350 -14.06 25.90 14.84
N LEU A 351 -15.10 25.42 14.14
CA LEU A 351 -15.49 25.84 12.80
C LEU A 351 -16.57 26.94 12.81
N LYS A 352 -16.80 27.58 13.96
CA LYS A 352 -17.69 28.74 14.10
C LYS A 352 -16.90 30.03 14.28
N PHE A 353 -16.99 30.90 13.29
CA PHE A 353 -16.25 32.16 13.22
C PHE A 353 -16.95 33.29 13.98
N GLN A 354 -18.28 33.30 14.06
CA GLN A 354 -19.11 34.27 14.80
C GLN A 354 -18.78 35.72 14.45
N GLY A 355 -18.73 36.03 13.16
CA GLY A 355 -18.34 37.37 12.68
C GLY A 355 -16.83 37.66 12.72
N ARG A 356 -16.01 36.77 13.28
CA ARG A 356 -14.54 36.92 13.30
C ARG A 356 -13.92 36.63 11.93
N ALA A 357 -12.65 37.00 11.80
CA ALA A 357 -11.87 36.77 10.59
C ALA A 357 -11.74 35.28 10.27
N TYR A 358 -11.70 34.94 8.97
CA TYR A 358 -11.48 33.59 8.50
C TYR A 358 -10.96 33.57 7.05
N THR A 359 -10.45 32.43 6.62
CA THR A 359 -10.21 32.13 5.20
C THR A 359 -10.68 30.71 4.90
N VAL A 360 -11.37 30.52 3.77
CA VAL A 360 -11.67 29.20 3.21
C VAL A 360 -11.08 29.15 1.81
N GLU A 361 -10.33 28.09 1.53
CA GLU A 361 -9.70 27.86 0.22
C GLU A 361 -9.79 26.39 -0.19
N ALA A 362 -9.75 26.15 -1.50
CA ALA A 362 -9.82 24.81 -2.09
C ALA A 362 -9.26 24.82 -3.52
N TRP A 363 -8.76 23.67 -3.96
CA TRP A 363 -8.61 23.39 -5.38
C TRP A 363 -9.93 22.86 -5.93
N VAL A 364 -10.36 23.39 -7.08
CA VAL A 364 -11.63 23.04 -7.70
C VAL A 364 -11.47 22.84 -9.20
N LYS A 365 -12.17 21.85 -9.74
CA LYS A 365 -12.35 21.63 -11.19
C LYS A 365 -13.85 21.59 -11.49
N PRO A 366 -14.51 22.76 -11.63
CA PRO A 366 -15.94 22.80 -11.86
C PRO A 366 -16.31 22.21 -13.21
N ALA A 367 -17.41 21.47 -13.27
CA ALA A 367 -18.15 21.21 -14.50
C ALA A 367 -19.00 22.43 -14.88
N ALA A 368 -19.72 22.37 -16.01
CA ALA A 368 -20.51 23.49 -16.52
C ALA A 368 -21.62 24.01 -15.57
N ALA A 369 -22.05 23.22 -14.58
CA ALA A 369 -23.17 23.55 -13.69
C ALA A 369 -22.78 24.20 -12.35
N GLY A 370 -21.49 24.45 -12.08
CA GLY A 370 -21.04 25.08 -10.83
C GLY A 370 -21.56 24.38 -9.56
N GLY A 371 -21.84 25.16 -8.51
CA GLY A 371 -22.43 24.69 -7.25
C GLY A 371 -21.63 25.06 -5.99
N THR A 372 -22.06 24.56 -4.83
CA THR A 372 -21.47 24.90 -3.52
C THR A 372 -20.17 24.16 -3.25
N VAL A 373 -19.07 24.87 -3.05
CA VAL A 373 -17.78 24.26 -2.72
C VAL A 373 -17.70 23.99 -1.21
N VAL A 374 -17.87 25.02 -0.38
CA VAL A 374 -17.90 24.92 1.09
C VAL A 374 -19.00 25.82 1.62
N SER A 375 -19.82 25.33 2.53
CA SER A 375 -20.92 26.10 3.08
C SER A 375 -21.28 25.71 4.50
N ARG A 376 -21.48 26.74 5.33
CA ARG A 376 -22.20 26.64 6.60
C ARG A 376 -23.42 27.53 6.47
N TRP A 377 -24.45 27.04 5.80
CA TRP A 377 -25.61 27.85 5.45
C TRP A 377 -26.91 27.04 5.46
N ALA A 378 -27.93 27.55 6.15
CA ALA A 378 -29.27 26.97 6.20
C ALA A 378 -30.33 27.83 5.47
N GLY A 379 -29.96 28.96 4.88
CA GLY A 379 -30.87 29.88 4.19
C GLY A 379 -30.51 31.35 4.46
N SER A 380 -31.05 32.25 3.64
CA SER A 380 -30.91 33.70 3.91
C SER A 380 -31.51 34.05 5.28
N GLY A 381 -30.82 34.89 6.05
CA GLY A 381 -31.22 35.26 7.41
C GLY A 381 -30.97 34.19 8.50
N GLN A 382 -30.43 33.01 8.16
CA GLN A 382 -30.21 31.92 9.12
C GLN A 382 -28.78 31.87 9.71
N GLY A 383 -27.96 32.88 9.43
CA GLY A 383 -26.53 32.88 9.78
C GLY A 383 -25.66 32.09 8.81
N GLY A 384 -24.35 32.36 8.83
CA GLY A 384 -23.34 31.59 8.11
C GLY A 384 -22.87 32.17 6.78
N PHE A 385 -22.11 31.34 6.06
CA PHE A 385 -21.48 31.69 4.77
C PHE A 385 -21.59 30.55 3.75
N GLN A 386 -21.48 30.91 2.47
CA GLN A 386 -21.41 29.97 1.37
C GLN A 386 -20.37 30.42 0.35
N LEU A 387 -19.41 29.56 0.04
CA LEU A 387 -18.49 29.69 -1.09
C LEU A 387 -18.97 28.77 -2.20
N LYS A 388 -19.34 29.35 -3.35
CA LYS A 388 -19.91 28.62 -4.49
C LYS A 388 -19.35 29.10 -5.83
N ILE A 389 -19.62 28.32 -6.86
CA ILE A 389 -19.32 28.65 -8.26
C ILE A 389 -20.65 28.79 -9.01
N SER A 390 -20.83 29.87 -9.77
CA SER A 390 -22.01 30.06 -10.60
C SER A 390 -21.94 29.23 -11.89
N ASN A 391 -23.06 29.10 -12.61
CA ASN A 391 -23.09 28.45 -13.93
C ASN A 391 -22.20 29.14 -14.97
N ALA A 392 -21.81 30.40 -14.73
CA ALA A 392 -20.87 31.15 -15.57
C ALA A 392 -19.40 30.98 -15.11
N GLY A 393 -19.11 30.07 -14.18
CA GLY A 393 -17.78 29.82 -13.64
C GLY A 393 -17.28 30.90 -12.67
N ARG A 394 -18.14 31.80 -12.18
CA ARG A 394 -17.74 32.86 -11.23
C ARG A 394 -17.72 32.33 -9.81
N VAL A 395 -16.68 32.65 -9.05
CA VAL A 395 -16.59 32.37 -7.62
C VAL A 395 -17.43 33.39 -6.85
N ILE A 396 -18.27 32.93 -5.94
CA ILE A 396 -19.18 33.75 -5.16
C ILE A 396 -19.01 33.40 -3.68
N LEU A 397 -18.76 34.43 -2.85
CA LEU A 397 -18.90 34.34 -1.40
C LEU A 397 -20.18 35.06 -0.97
N GLU A 398 -21.04 34.36 -0.25
CA GLU A 398 -22.28 34.90 0.30
C GLU A 398 -22.27 34.80 1.83
N HIS A 399 -22.73 35.87 2.48
CA HIS A 399 -23.01 35.92 3.93
C HIS A 399 -24.50 36.09 4.18
N SER A 400 -24.96 35.60 5.33
CA SER A 400 -26.39 35.45 5.69
C SER A 400 -27.25 36.71 5.65
N THR A 401 -26.63 37.89 5.53
CA THR A 401 -27.28 39.18 5.27
C THR A 401 -27.88 39.30 3.86
N GLY A 402 -27.65 38.31 2.98
CA GLY A 402 -28.16 38.29 1.60
C GLY A 402 -27.26 39.03 0.60
N THR A 403 -26.09 39.50 1.04
CA THR A 403 -25.09 40.14 0.19
C THR A 403 -24.10 39.11 -0.36
N ALA A 404 -23.75 39.24 -1.64
CA ALA A 404 -22.81 38.38 -2.35
C ALA A 404 -21.62 39.18 -2.89
N LEU A 405 -20.42 38.63 -2.78
CA LEU A 405 -19.23 39.10 -3.47
C LEU A 405 -18.90 38.12 -4.60
N THR A 406 -18.80 38.61 -5.84
CA THR A 406 -18.60 37.78 -7.05
C THR A 406 -17.28 38.13 -7.74
N SER A 407 -16.53 37.12 -8.15
CA SER A 407 -15.22 37.28 -8.80
C SER A 407 -15.29 37.97 -10.17
N VAL A 408 -14.25 38.73 -10.49
CA VAL A 408 -14.07 39.40 -11.80
C VAL A 408 -13.52 38.46 -12.87
N GLN A 409 -12.90 37.34 -12.51
CA GLN A 409 -12.51 36.26 -13.43
C GLN A 409 -13.47 35.06 -13.30
N ALA A 410 -13.63 34.31 -14.39
CA ALA A 410 -14.39 33.06 -14.42
C ALA A 410 -13.42 31.88 -14.56
N ILE A 411 -13.74 30.77 -13.92
CA ILE A 411 -12.99 29.52 -14.03
C ILE A 411 -13.57 28.73 -15.22
N PRO A 412 -12.77 28.42 -16.26
CA PRO A 412 -13.22 27.57 -17.35
C PRO A 412 -13.67 26.20 -16.86
N ALA A 413 -14.77 25.68 -17.41
CA ALA A 413 -15.25 24.34 -17.07
C ALA A 413 -14.17 23.29 -17.40
N GLY A 414 -14.04 22.29 -16.51
CA GLY A 414 -13.07 21.21 -16.65
C GLY A 414 -11.61 21.60 -16.41
N THR A 415 -11.34 22.80 -15.89
CA THR A 415 -9.97 23.26 -15.56
C THR A 415 -9.80 23.41 -14.05
N TYR A 416 -8.68 22.92 -13.50
CA TYR A 416 -8.34 23.13 -12.10
C TYR A 416 -8.00 24.60 -11.82
N ALA A 417 -8.56 25.14 -10.74
CA ALA A 417 -8.20 26.44 -10.21
C ALA A 417 -8.19 26.38 -8.68
N HIS A 418 -7.25 27.10 -8.06
CA HIS A 418 -7.28 27.35 -6.63
C HIS A 418 -8.18 28.55 -6.35
N ILE A 419 -9.15 28.42 -5.46
CA ILE A 419 -10.01 29.51 -5.03
C ILE A 419 -9.83 29.78 -3.54
N ALA A 420 -9.85 31.06 -3.15
CA ALA A 420 -9.78 31.44 -1.75
C ALA A 420 -10.69 32.63 -1.45
N ALA A 421 -11.41 32.55 -0.34
CA ALA A 421 -12.24 33.60 0.21
C ALA A 421 -11.72 33.96 1.60
N SER A 422 -11.17 35.16 1.75
CA SER A 422 -10.69 35.70 3.03
C SER A 422 -11.65 36.78 3.53
N PHE A 423 -11.94 36.78 4.83
CA PHE A 423 -12.74 37.79 5.51
C PHE A 423 -11.99 38.27 6.76
N ASN A 424 -11.82 39.57 6.92
CA ASN A 424 -11.05 40.15 8.04
C ASN A 424 -11.93 40.68 9.21
N GLY A 425 -13.23 40.40 9.20
CA GLY A 425 -14.19 40.98 10.15
C GLY A 425 -15.05 42.11 9.56
N SER A 426 -14.64 42.69 8.42
CA SER A 426 -15.40 43.74 7.73
C SER A 426 -15.36 43.62 6.21
N VAL A 427 -14.21 43.26 5.65
CA VAL A 427 -13.94 43.18 4.22
C VAL A 427 -13.75 41.73 3.82
N ALA A 428 -14.45 41.32 2.78
CA ALA A 428 -14.24 40.05 2.11
C ALA A 428 -13.42 40.24 0.83
N THR A 429 -12.55 39.28 0.56
CA THR A 429 -11.64 39.30 -0.58
C THR A 429 -11.60 37.93 -1.23
N LEU A 430 -11.83 37.88 -2.56
CA LEU A 430 -11.74 36.66 -3.36
C LEU A 430 -10.44 36.62 -4.14
N HIS A 431 -9.81 35.45 -4.18
CA HIS A 431 -8.63 35.16 -4.97
C HIS A 431 -8.86 33.94 -5.86
N ILE A 432 -8.30 33.97 -7.07
CA ILE A 432 -8.26 32.83 -7.99
C ILE A 432 -6.79 32.61 -8.39
N ASN A 433 -6.29 31.39 -8.21
CA ASN A 433 -4.89 31.00 -8.45
C ASN A 433 -3.86 31.88 -7.71
N GLY A 434 -4.21 32.35 -6.50
CA GLY A 434 -3.37 33.24 -5.70
C GLY A 434 -3.38 34.71 -6.16
N ILE A 435 -4.19 35.07 -7.16
CA ILE A 435 -4.32 36.43 -7.67
C ILE A 435 -5.61 37.05 -7.13
N LEU A 436 -5.52 38.29 -6.65
CA LEU A 436 -6.68 39.08 -6.22
C LEU A 436 -7.71 39.19 -7.36
N SER A 437 -8.95 38.82 -7.07
CA SER A 437 -10.08 38.98 -7.99
C SER A 437 -10.89 40.23 -7.69
N ILE A 438 -11.33 40.37 -6.43
CA ILE A 438 -12.15 41.47 -5.94
C ILE A 438 -12.06 41.57 -4.42
N SER A 439 -12.23 42.76 -3.87
CA SER A 439 -12.33 43.02 -2.43
C SER A 439 -13.43 44.06 -2.17
N ALA A 440 -14.32 43.80 -1.22
CA ALA A 440 -15.37 44.74 -0.83
C ALA A 440 -15.86 44.46 0.61
N ALA A 441 -16.52 45.46 1.20
CA ALA A 441 -17.21 45.27 2.47
C ALA A 441 -18.32 44.21 2.32
N LEU A 442 -18.36 43.26 3.25
CA LEU A 442 -19.36 42.19 3.26
C LEU A 442 -19.74 41.87 4.70
N GLY A 443 -20.98 42.12 5.09
CA GLY A 443 -21.41 41.95 6.49
C GLY A 443 -21.40 40.48 6.89
N TYR A 444 -20.80 40.15 8.05
CA TYR A 444 -20.87 38.83 8.67
C TYR A 444 -21.04 38.97 10.16
N THR A 445 -22.11 38.39 10.72
CA THR A 445 -22.45 38.59 12.14
C THR A 445 -22.43 37.29 12.94
N ALA A 446 -22.93 36.19 12.40
CA ALA A 446 -23.01 34.90 13.10
C ALA A 446 -23.06 33.71 12.13
N ASP A 447 -22.63 32.52 12.57
CA ASP A 447 -22.57 31.32 11.70
C ASP A 447 -23.88 30.54 11.54
N GLY A 448 -24.91 30.84 12.34
CA GLY A 448 -26.14 30.05 12.35
C GLY A 448 -25.99 28.62 12.90
N THR A 449 -27.04 27.81 12.74
CA THR A 449 -27.14 26.42 13.26
C THR A 449 -26.75 25.34 12.26
N ALA A 450 -26.46 25.70 11.00
CA ALA A 450 -26.14 24.75 9.93
C ALA A 450 -24.86 23.95 10.22
N SER A 451 -24.79 22.71 9.71
CA SER A 451 -23.52 21.98 9.63
C SER A 451 -22.63 22.61 8.53
N LEU A 452 -21.31 22.56 8.73
CA LEU A 452 -20.38 22.91 7.67
C LEU A 452 -20.29 21.72 6.71
N ARG A 453 -20.45 21.97 5.42
CA ARG A 453 -20.45 20.95 4.36
C ARG A 453 -19.49 21.31 3.24
N ILE A 454 -18.89 20.30 2.65
CA ILE A 454 -18.14 20.39 1.38
C ILE A 454 -19.01 19.77 0.27
N GLY A 455 -19.11 20.43 -0.87
CA GLY A 455 -19.84 19.96 -2.05
C GLY A 455 -21.35 20.25 -2.05
N SER A 456 -21.94 20.72 -0.94
CA SER A 456 -23.35 21.14 -0.91
C SER A 456 -23.64 22.17 0.20
N ALA A 457 -24.80 22.83 0.12
CA ALA A 457 -25.37 23.59 1.23
C ALA A 457 -26.51 22.82 1.93
N GLN A 458 -26.65 23.01 3.25
CA GLN A 458 -27.71 22.34 4.02
C GLN A 458 -29.12 22.80 3.64
N SER A 459 -29.28 24.04 3.18
CA SER A 459 -30.56 24.57 2.68
C SER A 459 -31.13 23.83 1.46
N GLY A 460 -30.34 22.95 0.81
CA GLY A 460 -30.69 22.31 -0.45
C GLY A 460 -30.53 23.21 -1.68
N GLY A 461 -30.61 22.63 -2.87
CA GLY A 461 -30.71 23.35 -4.16
C GLY A 461 -29.41 23.82 -4.82
N SER A 462 -28.25 23.75 -4.14
CA SER A 462 -26.95 24.08 -4.74
C SER A 462 -25.89 23.03 -4.38
N VAL A 463 -25.77 22.00 -5.22
CA VAL A 463 -24.79 20.92 -5.08
C VAL A 463 -23.70 21.09 -6.13
N PHE A 464 -22.45 20.90 -5.73
CA PHE A 464 -21.31 21.02 -6.63
C PHE A 464 -21.34 19.94 -7.71
N ASN A 465 -21.03 20.35 -8.94
CA ASN A 465 -20.73 19.44 -10.02
C ASN A 465 -19.29 19.71 -10.49
N GLY A 466 -18.39 18.77 -10.24
CA GLY A 466 -16.96 18.91 -10.49
C GLY A 466 -16.11 18.16 -9.47
N VAL A 467 -14.81 18.46 -9.42
CA VAL A 467 -13.86 17.89 -8.44
C VAL A 467 -13.46 18.96 -7.42
N ILE A 468 -13.39 18.59 -6.14
CA ILE A 468 -12.86 19.42 -5.05
C ILE A 468 -11.69 18.68 -4.42
N ASP A 469 -10.65 19.44 -4.07
CA ASP A 469 -9.40 18.95 -3.50
C ASP A 469 -8.82 20.00 -2.52
N GLU A 470 -7.96 19.58 -1.59
CA GLU A 470 -7.15 20.47 -0.73
C GLU A 470 -7.94 21.58 -0.02
N VAL A 471 -9.03 21.21 0.67
CA VAL A 471 -9.88 22.18 1.38
C VAL A 471 -9.21 22.62 2.68
N ARG A 472 -8.95 23.92 2.83
CA ARG A 472 -8.30 24.49 4.02
C ARG A 472 -9.16 25.59 4.63
N ILE A 473 -9.21 25.61 5.96
CA ILE A 473 -10.04 26.52 6.74
C ILE A 473 -9.21 27.16 7.84
N TRP A 474 -9.23 28.49 7.90
CA TRP A 474 -8.40 29.31 8.78
C TRP A 474 -9.25 30.24 9.66
N ASN A 475 -8.80 30.52 10.90
CA ASN A 475 -9.40 31.52 11.80
C ASN A 475 -8.83 32.93 11.63
N ARG A 476 -8.13 33.17 10.53
CA ARG A 476 -7.55 34.46 10.19
C ARG A 476 -7.72 34.73 8.70
N ALA A 477 -7.71 36.00 8.33
CA ALA A 477 -7.63 36.39 6.93
C ALA A 477 -6.20 36.17 6.42
N ARG A 478 -6.02 35.24 5.47
CA ARG A 478 -4.75 35.05 4.77
C ARG A 478 -4.52 36.14 3.74
N THR A 479 -3.26 36.54 3.61
CA THR A 479 -2.78 37.53 2.65
C THR A 479 -2.63 36.91 1.25
N GLN A 480 -2.65 37.75 0.21
CA GLN A 480 -2.43 37.28 -1.16
C GLN A 480 -1.08 36.55 -1.32
N LYS A 481 -0.02 37.04 -0.65
CA LYS A 481 1.31 36.44 -0.71
C LYS A 481 1.30 35.02 -0.15
N GLU A 482 0.74 34.82 1.04
CA GLU A 482 0.62 33.50 1.67
C GLU A 482 -0.18 32.53 0.79
N LEU A 483 -1.30 32.98 0.22
CA LEU A 483 -2.11 32.17 -0.71
C LEU A 483 -1.34 31.84 -2.00
N ALA A 484 -0.54 32.78 -2.50
CA ALA A 484 0.25 32.59 -3.71
C ALA A 484 1.43 31.62 -3.47
N GLU A 485 2.04 31.64 -2.30
CA GLU A 485 3.22 30.82 -1.99
C GLU A 485 2.83 29.40 -1.55
N GLU A 486 1.70 29.20 -0.87
CA GLU A 486 1.37 27.94 -0.20
C GLU A 486 0.28 27.10 -0.90
N ARG A 487 -0.42 27.63 -1.92
CA ARG A 487 -1.48 26.87 -2.63
C ARG A 487 -0.99 25.59 -3.31
N GLY A 488 0.29 25.56 -3.69
CA GLY A 488 0.91 24.46 -4.44
C GLY A 488 1.58 23.42 -3.56
N TYR A 489 1.52 23.57 -2.23
CA TYR A 489 2.19 22.68 -1.29
C TYR A 489 1.21 22.11 -0.28
N ARG A 490 1.38 20.83 0.07
CA ARG A 490 0.74 20.24 1.24
C ARG A 490 1.22 20.92 2.50
N LEU A 491 0.27 21.30 3.35
CA LEU A 491 0.54 21.89 4.64
C LEU A 491 0.85 20.81 5.69
N VAL A 492 1.56 21.21 6.74
CA VAL A 492 1.90 20.34 7.88
C VAL A 492 0.68 20.14 8.79
N GLY A 493 -0.30 21.07 8.79
CA GLY A 493 -1.54 20.93 9.56
C GLY A 493 -1.54 21.66 10.91
N ASN A 494 -0.48 22.39 11.25
CA ASN A 494 -0.34 23.13 12.51
C ASN A 494 0.17 24.57 12.31
N GLU A 495 0.03 25.06 11.09
CA GLU A 495 0.27 26.44 10.70
C GLU A 495 -0.55 27.39 11.59
N PRO A 496 0.00 28.55 12.00
CA PRO A 496 -0.72 29.52 12.80
C PRO A 496 -2.05 29.94 12.17
N GLY A 497 -3.14 29.58 12.84
CA GLY A 497 -4.51 29.89 12.47
C GLY A 497 -5.19 28.89 11.54
N LEU A 498 -4.53 27.80 11.14
CA LEU A 498 -5.18 26.69 10.43
C LEU A 498 -6.07 25.92 11.42
N ILE A 499 -7.35 25.78 11.10
CA ILE A 499 -8.32 25.08 11.94
C ILE A 499 -8.65 23.70 11.39
N ALA A 500 -8.74 23.56 10.07
CA ALA A 500 -9.03 22.29 9.43
C ALA A 500 -8.37 22.22 8.06
N TYR A 501 -7.88 21.03 7.70
CA TYR A 501 -7.25 20.76 6.42
C TYR A 501 -7.63 19.38 5.93
N TYR A 502 -8.39 19.33 4.84
CA TYR A 502 -8.84 18.11 4.20
C TYR A 502 -8.10 17.96 2.86
N ARG A 503 -7.14 17.04 2.82
CA ARG A 503 -6.38 16.71 1.60
C ARG A 503 -7.25 15.99 0.58
N LEU A 504 -8.26 15.24 1.03
CA LEU A 504 -9.14 14.43 0.16
C LEU A 504 -8.36 13.36 -0.63
N ASP A 505 -7.30 12.83 -0.02
CA ASP A 505 -6.35 11.86 -0.58
C ASP A 505 -6.62 10.40 -0.13
N GLU A 506 -7.70 10.14 0.63
CA GLU A 506 -8.00 8.82 1.18
C GLU A 506 -8.30 7.74 0.12
N GLY A 507 -8.79 8.16 -1.05
CA GLY A 507 -9.04 7.31 -2.22
C GLY A 507 -10.15 6.27 -2.09
N SER A 508 -10.70 6.03 -0.89
CA SER A 508 -11.77 5.06 -0.64
C SER A 508 -12.51 5.31 0.68
N GLY A 509 -13.62 4.60 0.89
CA GLY A 509 -14.41 4.69 2.11
C GLY A 509 -15.24 5.97 2.22
N THR A 510 -15.75 6.24 3.42
CA THR A 510 -16.66 7.37 3.70
C THR A 510 -16.11 8.35 4.74
N ARG A 511 -14.93 8.09 5.32
CA ARG A 511 -14.30 8.99 6.28
C ARG A 511 -13.41 9.98 5.54
N VAL A 512 -13.45 11.24 5.92
CA VAL A 512 -12.56 12.30 5.39
C VAL A 512 -11.76 12.86 6.56
N TYR A 513 -10.45 12.68 6.55
CA TYR A 513 -9.58 13.03 7.66
C TYR A 513 -9.14 14.50 7.59
N ASP A 514 -9.49 15.25 8.62
CA ASP A 514 -8.79 16.49 8.96
C ASP A 514 -7.33 16.19 9.38
N GLN A 515 -6.39 16.72 8.60
CA GLN A 515 -4.93 16.63 8.80
C GLN A 515 -4.40 17.73 9.72
N SER A 516 -5.26 18.58 10.27
CA SER A 516 -4.89 19.56 11.28
C SER A 516 -4.95 19.01 12.71
N ASP A 517 -4.36 19.73 13.66
CA ASP A 517 -4.43 19.40 15.09
C ASP A 517 -5.86 19.51 15.68
N SER A 518 -6.84 20.02 14.92
CA SER A 518 -8.23 20.04 15.38
C SER A 518 -8.94 18.70 15.28
N ALA A 519 -8.47 17.81 14.39
CA ALA A 519 -9.05 16.48 14.11
C ALA A 519 -10.57 16.50 13.90
N VAL A 520 -11.10 17.53 13.22
CA VAL A 520 -12.52 17.63 12.87
C VAL A 520 -12.79 16.82 11.61
N HIS A 521 -12.74 15.49 11.72
CA HIS A 521 -12.95 14.60 10.58
C HIS A 521 -14.37 14.71 10.01
N GLY A 522 -14.47 14.66 8.68
CA GLY A 522 -15.71 14.66 7.93
C GLY A 522 -16.23 13.25 7.62
N THR A 523 -17.49 13.20 7.20
CA THR A 523 -18.11 11.96 6.69
C THR A 523 -18.76 12.22 5.32
N LEU A 524 -18.33 11.48 4.31
CA LEU A 524 -18.93 11.45 2.99
C LEU A 524 -20.34 10.86 3.07
N SER A 525 -21.32 11.63 2.60
CA SER A 525 -22.76 11.34 2.73
C SER A 525 -23.51 11.64 1.43
N GLY A 526 -24.67 11.01 1.28
CA GLY A 526 -25.54 11.16 0.11
C GLY A 526 -25.04 10.42 -1.14
N THR A 527 -25.84 10.44 -2.21
CA THR A 527 -25.51 9.80 -3.48
C THR A 527 -24.88 10.81 -4.44
N GLY A 528 -23.82 10.43 -5.14
CA GLY A 528 -23.21 11.26 -6.19
C GLY A 528 -21.90 11.96 -5.82
N ALA A 529 -21.22 11.48 -4.79
CA ALA A 529 -19.82 11.77 -4.54
C ALA A 529 -18.97 10.49 -4.67
N SER A 530 -17.78 10.59 -5.28
CA SER A 530 -16.88 9.46 -5.50
C SER A 530 -15.41 9.91 -5.54
N TRP A 531 -14.52 9.03 -5.11
CA TRP A 531 -13.07 9.24 -5.19
C TRP A 531 -12.58 9.16 -6.63
N VAL A 532 -11.69 10.07 -7.01
CA VAL A 532 -11.04 10.12 -8.34
C VAL A 532 -9.57 10.50 -8.20
N THR A 533 -8.75 10.19 -9.21
CA THR A 533 -7.39 10.71 -9.29
C THR A 533 -7.40 12.23 -9.46
N SER A 534 -6.61 12.93 -8.63
CA SER A 534 -6.45 14.37 -8.72
C SER A 534 -5.34 14.75 -9.71
N GLN A 535 -5.57 15.85 -10.42
CA GLN A 535 -4.55 16.53 -11.23
C GLN A 535 -4.34 17.97 -10.75
N ALA A 536 -4.77 18.28 -9.52
CA ALA A 536 -4.47 19.55 -8.89
C ALA A 536 -2.95 19.68 -8.72
N SER A 537 -2.43 20.89 -8.97
CA SER A 537 -1.00 21.15 -8.95
C SER A 537 -0.51 21.35 -7.51
N VAL A 538 -0.39 20.24 -6.78
CA VAL A 538 -0.04 20.22 -5.35
C VAL A 538 1.09 19.22 -5.16
N SER A 539 2.14 19.61 -4.45
CA SER A 539 3.25 18.74 -4.07
C SER A 539 3.47 18.74 -2.57
N ASP A 540 4.34 17.87 -2.09
CA ASP A 540 4.84 17.97 -0.72
C ASP A 540 5.64 19.26 -0.53
N HIS A 541 5.54 19.85 0.67
CA HIS A 541 6.36 20.99 1.04
C HIS A 541 7.85 20.58 1.12
N PRO A 542 8.80 21.38 0.60
CA PRO A 542 10.21 20.99 0.52
C PRO A 542 10.86 20.77 1.88
N GLY A 543 10.51 21.60 2.88
CA GLY A 543 11.08 21.53 4.22
C GLY A 543 10.49 20.44 5.10
N VAL A 544 9.23 20.60 5.52
CA VAL A 544 8.51 19.65 6.38
C VAL A 544 7.40 18.92 5.62
N ARG A 545 7.33 17.61 5.76
CA ARG A 545 6.15 16.80 5.44
C ARG A 545 5.60 16.19 6.72
N ARG A 546 4.27 16.17 6.89
CA ARG A 546 3.57 15.41 7.93
C ARG A 546 2.61 14.42 7.28
N ASP A 547 2.73 13.17 7.69
CA ASP A 547 1.73 12.13 7.48
C ASP A 547 1.25 11.65 8.85
N SER A 548 -0.01 11.24 8.96
CA SER A 548 -0.59 10.84 10.25
C SER A 548 -1.38 9.57 10.08
N PHE A 549 -1.29 8.63 11.01
CA PHE A 549 -2.06 7.39 10.92
C PHE A 549 -2.51 6.88 12.29
N THR A 550 -3.50 6.00 12.28
CA THR A 550 -3.98 5.25 13.44
C THR A 550 -3.81 3.76 13.20
N LEU A 551 -3.82 2.98 14.28
CA LEU A 551 -3.85 1.52 14.20
C LEU A 551 -5.29 1.08 14.43
N ASP A 552 -5.84 0.32 13.49
CA ASP A 552 -7.27 -0.02 13.50
C ASP A 552 -7.66 -0.75 14.78
N GLY A 553 -8.68 -0.24 15.48
CA GLY A 553 -9.17 -0.79 16.74
C GLY A 553 -8.19 -0.77 17.92
N ARG A 554 -7.06 -0.05 17.84
CA ARG A 554 -6.01 -0.08 18.87
C ARG A 554 -5.54 1.30 19.32
N GLU A 555 -5.11 1.39 20.57
CA GLU A 555 -4.49 2.56 21.18
C GLU A 555 -3.02 2.29 21.51
N VAL A 556 -2.16 3.30 21.31
CA VAL A 556 -0.76 3.27 21.71
C VAL A 556 -0.67 3.49 23.22
N VAL A 557 0.06 2.62 23.94
CA VAL A 557 0.16 2.65 25.41
C VAL A 557 1.59 2.75 25.94
N SER A 558 2.60 2.65 25.07
CA SER A 558 4.01 2.87 25.43
C SER A 558 4.62 4.03 24.65
N GLY A 559 5.88 4.35 24.96
CA GLY A 559 6.72 5.13 24.06
C GLY A 559 6.89 4.47 22.68
N LEU A 560 7.40 5.24 21.73
CA LEU A 560 7.70 4.76 20.37
C LEU A 560 9.19 4.43 20.27
N ALA A 561 9.54 3.47 19.42
CA ALA A 561 10.92 3.19 19.05
C ALA A 561 11.02 3.02 17.54
N ALA A 562 12.03 3.62 16.93
CA ALA A 562 12.31 3.46 15.51
C ALA A 562 13.79 3.21 15.26
N SER A 563 14.09 2.41 14.23
CA SER A 563 15.46 2.21 13.75
C SER A 563 15.50 2.24 12.22
N LEU A 564 16.47 2.97 11.70
CA LEU A 564 16.89 2.86 10.31
C LEU A 564 17.65 1.54 10.13
N TYR A 565 17.39 0.81 9.06
CA TYR A 565 18.18 -0.33 8.63
C TYR A 565 18.23 -0.39 7.09
N TYR A 566 19.08 -1.26 6.55
CA TYR A 566 19.18 -1.48 5.12
C TYR A 566 18.70 -2.89 4.78
N GLN A 567 17.74 -2.98 3.86
CA GLN A 567 17.34 -4.25 3.28
C GLN A 567 18.51 -4.86 2.52
N GLN A 568 18.73 -6.15 2.73
CA GLN A 568 19.76 -6.94 2.08
C GLN A 568 19.15 -7.69 0.90
N GLU A 569 19.82 -7.68 -0.25
CA GLU A 569 19.46 -8.52 -1.38
C GLU A 569 20.70 -9.25 -1.89
N GLU A 570 20.54 -10.52 -2.26
CA GLU A 570 21.61 -11.28 -2.88
C GLU A 570 21.95 -10.69 -4.25
N ALA A 571 23.17 -10.17 -4.38
CA ALA A 571 23.66 -9.58 -5.61
C ALA A 571 25.01 -10.20 -6.00
N THR A 572 25.15 -10.59 -7.27
CA THR A 572 26.43 -11.00 -7.84
C THR A 572 27.24 -9.74 -8.16
N ALA A 573 28.32 -9.51 -7.42
CA ALA A 573 29.22 -8.38 -7.63
C ALA A 573 30.65 -8.84 -7.89
N GLY A 574 31.27 -8.35 -8.98
CA GLY A 574 32.66 -8.66 -9.34
C GLY A 574 32.84 -9.90 -10.22
N TYR A 575 34.09 -10.37 -10.33
CA TYR A 575 34.50 -11.50 -11.20
C TYR A 575 34.11 -12.89 -10.66
N GLN A 576 33.52 -12.98 -9.47
CA GLN A 576 33.07 -14.26 -8.90
C GLN A 576 31.56 -14.38 -9.01
N GLU A 577 31.08 -15.53 -9.52
CA GLU A 577 29.66 -15.85 -9.73
C GLU A 577 28.91 -16.19 -8.43
N VAL A 578 29.47 -15.88 -7.25
CA VAL A 578 28.81 -16.14 -5.96
C VAL A 578 28.08 -14.90 -5.51
N ALA A 579 26.75 -14.99 -5.42
CA ALA A 579 25.91 -13.93 -4.88
C ALA A 579 26.29 -13.64 -3.41
N LYS A 580 26.35 -12.35 -3.05
CA LYS A 580 26.55 -11.89 -1.67
C LYS A 580 25.46 -10.91 -1.29
N PRO A 581 25.07 -10.85 0.00
CA PRO A 581 24.15 -9.84 0.48
C PRO A 581 24.70 -8.43 0.24
N ALA A 582 23.95 -7.61 -0.49
CA ALA A 582 24.24 -6.21 -0.73
C ALA A 582 23.13 -5.34 -0.14
N LYS A 583 23.54 -4.23 0.50
CA LYS A 583 22.61 -3.18 0.95
C LYS A 583 21.94 -2.55 -0.26
N ARG A 584 20.61 -2.56 -0.31
CA ARG A 584 19.83 -1.99 -1.41
C ARG A 584 18.99 -0.80 -0.98
N GLN A 585 17.90 -1.06 -0.28
CA GLN A 585 16.95 -0.03 0.10
C GLN A 585 17.06 0.31 1.59
N ALA A 586 17.13 1.60 1.91
CA ALA A 586 16.98 2.07 3.29
C ALA A 586 15.53 1.91 3.75
N ARG A 587 15.33 1.47 4.99
CA ARG A 587 14.01 1.23 5.59
C ARG A 587 13.99 1.70 7.04
N VAL A 588 12.81 2.07 7.52
CA VAL A 588 12.60 2.47 8.92
C VAL A 588 11.55 1.56 9.55
N LEU A 589 11.95 0.79 10.56
CA LEU A 589 11.01 0.04 11.40
C LEU A 589 10.61 0.89 12.59
N LEU A 590 9.31 1.13 12.76
CA LEU A 590 8.66 1.68 13.94
C LEU A 590 8.05 0.55 14.77
N ALA A 591 8.20 0.60 16.09
CA ALA A 591 7.59 -0.32 17.04
C ALA A 591 7.01 0.43 18.25
N CYS A 592 5.86 -0.02 18.73
CA CYS A 592 5.26 0.47 19.97
C CYS A 592 4.32 -0.57 20.59
N ALA A 593 4.12 -0.54 21.89
CA ALA A 593 3.10 -1.35 22.54
C ALA A 593 1.72 -0.72 22.36
N THR A 594 0.75 -1.57 22.03
CA THR A 594 -0.62 -1.18 21.72
C THR A 594 -1.62 -2.12 22.39
N ARG A 595 -2.82 -1.63 22.64
CA ARG A 595 -3.90 -2.40 23.26
C ARG A 595 -5.21 -2.18 22.49
N PRO A 596 -6.17 -3.13 22.51
CA PRO A 596 -7.50 -2.86 21.98
C PRO A 596 -8.12 -1.60 22.60
N SER A 597 -8.59 -0.68 21.76
CA SER A 597 -9.12 0.61 22.17
C SER A 597 -10.30 0.44 23.14
N GLY A 598 -10.27 1.17 24.25
CA GLY A 598 -11.32 1.13 25.26
C GLY A 598 -11.30 -0.08 26.21
N ASN A 599 -10.38 -1.03 26.03
CA ASN A 599 -10.24 -2.18 26.93
C ASN A 599 -8.96 -2.05 27.77
N THR A 600 -9.07 -1.43 28.95
CA THR A 600 -7.90 -1.22 29.81
C THR A 600 -7.33 -2.48 30.47
N ALA A 601 -8.09 -3.57 30.48
CA ALA A 601 -7.69 -4.84 31.08
C ALA A 601 -6.92 -5.76 30.10
N ALA A 602 -7.01 -5.51 28.80
CA ALA A 602 -6.29 -6.30 27.80
C ALA A 602 -4.78 -6.12 27.91
N GLU A 603 -4.03 -7.22 27.74
CA GLU A 603 -2.57 -7.17 27.68
C GLU A 603 -2.13 -6.40 26.42
N ALA A 604 -1.21 -5.45 26.63
CA ALA A 604 -0.62 -4.71 25.53
C ALA A 604 0.35 -5.59 24.73
N GLN A 605 0.35 -5.42 23.41
CA GLN A 605 1.13 -6.19 22.43
C GLN A 605 1.91 -5.22 21.55
N ILE A 606 3.11 -5.60 21.13
CA ILE A 606 3.91 -4.77 20.23
C ILE A 606 3.31 -4.78 18.84
N ALA A 607 2.99 -3.60 18.32
CA ALA A 607 2.73 -3.34 16.91
C ALA A 607 4.01 -2.85 16.24
N THR A 608 4.25 -3.31 15.01
CA THR A 608 5.38 -2.92 14.17
C THR A 608 4.89 -2.43 12.82
N VAL A 609 5.47 -1.34 12.33
CA VAL A 609 5.22 -0.77 11.01
C VAL A 609 6.56 -0.43 10.38
N ASP A 610 6.80 -0.93 9.18
CA ASP A 610 8.04 -0.78 8.43
C ASP A 610 7.78 0.02 7.16
N PHE A 611 8.62 1.03 6.93
CA PHE A 611 8.48 1.98 5.83
C PHE A 611 9.69 1.90 4.90
N GLY A 612 9.47 1.77 3.60
CA GLY A 612 10.50 2.04 2.60
C GLY A 612 10.92 3.52 2.65
N VAL A 613 12.22 3.78 2.48
CA VAL A 613 12.76 5.15 2.37
C VAL A 613 13.03 5.45 0.89
N GLY A 614 12.49 6.58 0.42
CA GLY A 614 12.69 7.10 -0.92
C GLY A 614 14.07 7.72 -1.13
N VAL A 615 14.39 8.01 -2.40
CA VAL A 615 15.67 8.65 -2.77
C VAL A 615 15.83 10.06 -2.20
N ASP A 616 14.73 10.74 -1.90
CA ASP A 616 14.70 12.05 -1.24
C ASP A 616 14.74 11.95 0.29
N GLY A 617 14.85 10.74 0.86
CA GLY A 617 14.87 10.48 2.29
C GLY A 617 13.50 10.55 2.97
N ARG A 618 12.41 10.63 2.21
CA ARG A 618 11.04 10.54 2.74
C ARG A 618 10.61 9.09 2.91
N LEU A 619 9.66 8.85 3.81
CA LEU A 619 9.09 7.52 4.02
C LEU A 619 7.97 7.24 3.01
N ALA A 620 7.73 5.95 2.78
CA ALA A 620 6.56 5.46 2.07
C ALA A 620 5.28 6.07 2.67
N ALA A 621 4.40 6.59 1.82
CA ALA A 621 3.08 7.04 2.27
C ALA A 621 2.27 5.85 2.79
N VAL A 622 1.46 6.07 3.82
CA VAL A 622 0.61 5.05 4.41
C VAL A 622 -0.82 5.54 4.57
N PRO A 623 -1.83 4.65 4.51
CA PRO A 623 -3.21 5.03 4.79
C PRO A 623 -3.39 5.64 6.19
N ASP A 624 -4.39 6.51 6.35
CA ASP A 624 -4.73 7.12 7.64
C ASP A 624 -5.11 6.11 8.73
N VAL A 625 -5.52 4.90 8.35
CA VAL A 625 -5.85 3.77 9.23
C VAL A 625 -5.12 2.53 8.77
N LEU A 626 -4.27 1.97 9.64
CA LEU A 626 -3.52 0.76 9.37
C LEU A 626 -4.15 -0.44 10.07
N ALA A 627 -4.64 -1.38 9.28
CA ALA A 627 -5.08 -2.69 9.77
C ALA A 627 -3.87 -3.61 9.90
N LEU A 628 -3.49 -3.96 11.14
CA LEU A 628 -2.36 -4.86 11.40
C LEU A 628 -2.86 -6.29 11.63
N THR A 629 -2.24 -7.23 10.93
CA THR A 629 -2.51 -8.66 11.15
C THR A 629 -1.70 -9.17 12.35
N GLU A 630 -2.33 -9.96 13.21
CA GLU A 630 -1.64 -10.59 14.33
C GLU A 630 -0.78 -11.78 13.87
N ILE A 631 0.47 -11.81 14.31
CA ILE A 631 1.44 -12.88 14.08
C ILE A 631 1.81 -13.51 15.43
N GLY A 632 1.61 -14.83 15.52
CA GLY A 632 2.01 -15.63 16.68
C GLY A 632 3.49 -16.00 16.68
N ARG A 633 3.92 -16.81 17.65
CA ARG A 633 5.23 -17.48 17.56
C ARG A 633 5.18 -18.49 16.41
N PRO A 634 6.19 -18.58 15.54
CA PRO A 634 6.35 -19.72 14.66
C PRO A 634 6.35 -20.99 15.50
N VAL A 635 5.54 -21.98 15.09
CA VAL A 635 5.50 -23.29 15.74
C VAL A 635 6.86 -23.97 15.54
N GLU A 636 7.48 -24.47 16.62
CA GLU A 636 8.64 -25.35 16.51
C GLU A 636 8.25 -26.54 15.64
N GLN A 637 8.99 -26.72 14.55
CA GLN A 637 8.68 -27.72 13.54
C GLN A 637 9.29 -29.05 13.95
N ASN A 638 8.51 -30.12 13.91
CA ASN A 638 9.02 -31.46 14.21
C ASN A 638 9.54 -32.13 12.94
N VAL A 639 10.58 -32.96 13.08
CA VAL A 639 11.21 -33.73 11.97
C VAL A 639 10.15 -34.46 11.14
N ASP A 640 9.13 -35.00 11.81
CA ASP A 640 8.04 -35.75 11.17
C ASP A 640 7.23 -34.92 10.16
N GLN A 641 7.07 -33.62 10.39
CA GLN A 641 6.33 -32.73 9.47
C GLN A 641 7.16 -32.41 8.22
N VAL A 642 8.47 -32.17 8.39
CA VAL A 642 9.41 -32.01 7.27
C VAL A 642 9.42 -33.27 6.43
N THR A 643 9.60 -34.44 7.05
CA THR A 643 9.60 -35.73 6.34
C THR A 643 8.25 -36.01 5.66
N ALA A 644 7.12 -35.65 6.27
CA ALA A 644 5.81 -35.81 5.63
C ALA A 644 5.65 -34.91 4.40
N GLN A 645 6.16 -33.68 4.45
CA GLN A 645 6.10 -32.74 3.34
C GLN A 645 7.12 -33.08 2.23
N GLU A 646 8.30 -33.58 2.57
CA GLU A 646 9.25 -34.15 1.60
C GLU A 646 8.59 -35.28 0.80
N ARG A 647 7.91 -36.21 1.48
CA ARG A 647 7.14 -37.27 0.83
C ARG A 647 6.06 -36.71 -0.09
N ARG A 648 5.39 -35.63 0.30
CA ARG A 648 4.36 -34.98 -0.52
C ARG A 648 4.93 -34.33 -1.77
N VAL A 649 6.08 -33.65 -1.67
CA VAL A 649 6.79 -33.07 -2.82
C VAL A 649 7.21 -34.19 -3.77
N THR A 650 7.83 -35.26 -3.26
CA THR A 650 8.23 -36.41 -4.08
C THR A 650 7.03 -37.09 -4.75
N ALA A 651 5.89 -37.25 -4.05
CA ALA A 651 4.69 -37.84 -4.63
C ALA A 651 4.11 -36.97 -5.76
N LEU A 652 4.03 -35.66 -5.58
CA LEU A 652 3.55 -34.73 -6.61
C LEU A 652 4.49 -34.69 -7.83
N GLU A 653 5.81 -34.76 -7.61
CA GLU A 653 6.80 -34.85 -8.70
C GLU A 653 6.71 -36.16 -9.48
N GLN A 654 6.44 -37.27 -8.79
CA GLN A 654 6.17 -38.55 -9.43
C GLN A 654 4.89 -38.49 -10.27
N GLU A 655 3.80 -37.95 -9.73
CA GLU A 655 2.54 -37.75 -10.47
C GLU A 655 2.72 -36.86 -11.70
N ALA A 656 3.46 -35.75 -11.57
CA ALA A 656 3.77 -34.87 -12.70
C ALA A 656 4.61 -35.59 -13.77
N THR A 657 5.57 -36.42 -13.34
CA THR A 657 6.38 -37.25 -14.25
C THR A 657 5.51 -38.27 -14.99
N THR A 658 4.56 -38.90 -14.31
CA THR A 658 3.58 -39.80 -14.93
C THR A 658 2.73 -39.07 -15.96
N ILE A 659 2.22 -37.88 -15.65
CA ILE A 659 1.44 -37.07 -16.60
C ILE A 659 2.28 -36.70 -17.84
N VAL A 660 3.56 -36.33 -17.66
CA VAL A 660 4.47 -36.06 -18.78
C VAL A 660 4.66 -37.31 -19.67
N GLN A 661 4.81 -38.49 -19.06
CA GLN A 661 4.90 -39.76 -19.79
C GLN A 661 3.60 -40.09 -20.53
N GLU A 662 2.43 -39.85 -19.93
CA GLU A 662 1.13 -40.01 -20.58
C GLU A 662 0.97 -39.06 -21.78
N ILE A 663 1.35 -37.79 -21.65
CA ILE A 663 1.34 -36.83 -22.77
C ILE A 663 2.28 -37.30 -23.89
N ALA A 664 3.48 -37.78 -23.56
CA ALA A 664 4.41 -38.31 -24.56
C ALA A 664 3.84 -39.54 -25.28
N ALA A 665 3.22 -40.47 -24.54
CA ALA A 665 2.57 -41.64 -25.09
C ALA A 665 1.38 -41.28 -25.99
N LEU A 666 0.53 -40.35 -25.58
CA LEU A 666 -0.61 -39.87 -26.37
C LEU A 666 -0.15 -39.15 -27.65
N ASN A 667 0.95 -38.39 -27.59
CA ASN A 667 1.54 -37.76 -28.78
C ASN A 667 2.15 -38.79 -29.73
N GLN A 668 2.80 -39.82 -29.21
CA GLN A 668 3.31 -40.94 -30.01
C GLN A 668 2.17 -41.75 -30.64
N GLU A 669 1.10 -42.02 -29.88
CA GLU A 669 -0.13 -42.67 -30.38
C GLU A 669 -0.75 -41.83 -31.50
N LYS A 670 -0.88 -40.51 -31.29
CA LYS A 670 -1.40 -39.56 -32.29
C LYS A 670 -0.54 -39.58 -33.56
N ALA A 671 0.79 -39.56 -33.45
CA ALA A 671 1.70 -39.61 -34.59
C ALA A 671 1.58 -40.94 -35.35
N SER A 672 1.60 -42.08 -34.64
CA SER A 672 1.42 -43.42 -35.23
C SER A 672 0.09 -43.55 -35.96
N LEU A 673 -1.01 -43.17 -35.31
CA LEU A 673 -2.35 -43.22 -35.89
C LEU A 673 -2.51 -42.26 -37.07
N THR A 674 -1.88 -41.09 -37.03
CA THR A 674 -1.89 -40.15 -38.17
C THR A 674 -1.18 -40.78 -39.37
N THR A 675 -0.03 -41.43 -39.18
CA THR A 675 0.69 -42.13 -40.24
C THR A 675 -0.09 -43.34 -40.74
N GLU A 676 -0.68 -44.14 -39.86
CA GLU A 676 -1.46 -45.33 -40.22
C GLU A 676 -2.75 -44.98 -40.98
N VAL A 677 -3.44 -43.90 -40.58
CA VAL A 677 -4.62 -43.38 -41.29
C VAL A 677 -4.21 -42.81 -42.65
N ALA A 678 -3.07 -42.13 -42.74
CA ALA A 678 -2.55 -41.57 -43.99
C ALA A 678 -2.00 -42.64 -44.96
N THR A 679 -1.50 -43.79 -44.47
CA THR A 679 -0.84 -44.83 -45.28
C THR A 679 -1.66 -46.10 -45.49
N GLY A 680 -2.90 -46.17 -44.99
CA GLY A 680 -3.91 -47.23 -45.18
C GLY A 680 -3.34 -48.55 -45.72
N SER A 681 -3.03 -49.50 -44.84
CA SER A 681 -2.26 -50.73 -45.15
C SER A 681 -2.77 -51.49 -46.38
N VAL A 682 -2.22 -51.17 -47.55
CA VAL A 682 -2.36 -51.95 -48.78
C VAL A 682 -1.49 -53.19 -48.59
N ARG A 683 -2.10 -54.38 -48.47
CA ARG A 683 -1.35 -55.63 -48.62
C ARG A 683 -0.87 -55.73 -50.07
N ALA A 684 0.44 -55.80 -50.27
CA ALA A 684 1.04 -56.00 -51.58
C ALA A 684 0.50 -57.30 -52.21
N GLY A 685 -0.26 -57.18 -53.30
CA GLY A 685 -0.75 -58.32 -54.08
C GLY A 685 -2.12 -58.14 -54.74
N ASP A 686 -3.03 -57.34 -54.16
CA ASP A 686 -4.43 -57.31 -54.61
C ASP A 686 -4.81 -56.01 -55.33
N SER A 687 -4.53 -56.02 -56.63
CA SER A 687 -5.33 -55.55 -57.77
C SER A 687 -6.32 -54.38 -57.60
N THR A 688 -6.13 -53.40 -58.49
CA THR A 688 -6.93 -52.22 -58.85
C THR A 688 -8.35 -52.52 -59.39
N ASP A 689 -9.03 -53.56 -58.92
CA ASP A 689 -10.38 -53.94 -59.39
C ASP A 689 -11.47 -53.09 -58.69
N PRO A 690 -12.17 -52.20 -59.41
CA PRO A 690 -13.08 -51.27 -58.78
C PRO A 690 -14.50 -51.86 -58.52
N TYR A 691 -14.70 -53.16 -58.78
CA TYR A 691 -15.96 -53.89 -58.54
C TYR A 691 -16.07 -54.57 -57.15
N ARG A 692 -15.06 -54.47 -56.24
CA ARG A 692 -15.13 -55.10 -54.89
C ARG A 692 -15.69 -54.17 -53.80
N TRP A 693 -16.71 -54.62 -53.06
CA TRP A 693 -17.37 -53.87 -51.98
C TRP A 693 -17.79 -54.77 -50.81
N ALA A 694 -17.88 -54.19 -49.60
CA ALA A 694 -18.40 -54.85 -48.40
C ALA A 694 -19.60 -54.07 -47.82
N PHE A 695 -20.56 -54.79 -47.22
CA PHE A 695 -21.75 -54.23 -46.57
C PHE A 695 -21.67 -54.48 -45.07
N TRP A 696 -22.00 -53.47 -44.26
CA TRP A 696 -21.90 -53.53 -42.79
C TRP A 696 -23.22 -53.11 -42.12
N ILE A 697 -23.68 -53.89 -41.14
CA ILE A 697 -24.83 -53.60 -40.28
C ILE A 697 -24.39 -53.78 -38.82
N GLN A 698 -24.64 -52.77 -37.97
CA GLN A 698 -24.41 -52.84 -36.53
C GLN A 698 -25.74 -52.95 -35.78
N GLY A 699 -25.92 -54.03 -35.02
CA GLY A 699 -26.99 -54.18 -34.03
C GLY A 699 -26.50 -53.94 -32.60
N ASP A 700 -27.42 -53.67 -31.67
CA ASP A 700 -27.14 -53.19 -30.30
C ASP A 700 -26.50 -54.20 -29.31
N HIS A 701 -26.23 -55.44 -29.74
CA HIS A 701 -25.33 -56.33 -28.99
C HIS A 701 -23.99 -56.35 -29.70
N ALA A 702 -22.90 -56.20 -28.94
CA ALA A 702 -21.51 -56.00 -29.38
C ALA A 702 -20.87 -57.09 -30.28
N SER A 703 -21.68 -57.85 -31.01
CA SER A 703 -21.33 -58.83 -32.02
C SER A 703 -21.75 -58.29 -33.40
N GLY A 704 -20.97 -57.39 -33.98
CA GLY A 704 -21.11 -57.07 -35.40
C GLY A 704 -20.79 -58.29 -36.25
N TYR A 705 -21.66 -58.70 -37.16
CA TYR A 705 -21.35 -59.77 -38.10
C TYR A 705 -20.53 -59.22 -39.27
N PHE A 706 -19.24 -59.53 -39.28
CA PHE A 706 -18.36 -59.26 -40.41
C PHE A 706 -18.37 -60.45 -41.36
N ARG A 707 -18.92 -60.29 -42.58
CA ARG A 707 -18.66 -61.27 -43.65
C ARG A 707 -18.33 -60.58 -44.97
N GLN A 708 -17.11 -60.87 -45.43
CA GLN A 708 -16.66 -60.60 -46.77
C GLN A 708 -17.36 -61.59 -47.72
N SER A 709 -18.03 -61.11 -48.77
CA SER A 709 -18.62 -61.99 -49.78
C SER A 709 -18.38 -61.44 -51.18
N LEU A 710 -17.82 -62.28 -52.05
CA LEU A 710 -17.71 -62.07 -53.48
C LEU A 710 -19.12 -62.21 -54.10
N LEU A 711 -19.62 -61.16 -54.74
CA LEU A 711 -20.73 -61.25 -55.69
C LEU A 711 -20.14 -61.72 -57.03
N ASP A 712 -20.17 -63.02 -57.27
CA ASP A 712 -19.96 -63.59 -58.60
C ASP A 712 -21.36 -63.81 -59.22
N PRO A 713 -21.72 -63.11 -60.31
CA PRO A 713 -23.03 -63.25 -60.94
C PRO A 713 -23.29 -64.62 -61.60
N SER A 714 -22.32 -65.55 -61.62
CA SER A 714 -22.37 -66.77 -62.45
C SER A 714 -22.60 -68.11 -61.73
N ALA A 715 -22.72 -68.16 -60.40
CA ALA A 715 -22.91 -69.43 -59.65
C ALA A 715 -24.32 -69.56 -59.05
N SER A 716 -25.05 -70.61 -59.43
CA SER A 716 -26.36 -70.98 -58.88
C SER A 716 -26.24 -71.70 -57.53
N GLU A 717 -26.97 -71.19 -56.53
CA GLU A 717 -27.16 -71.68 -55.15
C GLU A 717 -26.03 -71.42 -54.13
N ARG A 718 -26.35 -70.65 -53.08
CA ARG A 718 -25.53 -70.50 -51.87
C ARG A 718 -26.34 -70.84 -50.61
N ALA A 719 -25.79 -71.74 -49.80
CA ALA A 719 -26.28 -72.17 -48.49
C ALA A 719 -25.49 -71.47 -47.36
N TYR A 720 -26.16 -71.14 -46.27
CA TYR A 720 -25.61 -70.45 -45.10
C TYR A 720 -25.99 -71.21 -43.82
N TRP A 721 -25.01 -71.50 -42.95
CA TRP A 721 -25.27 -72.18 -41.68
C TRP A 721 -25.74 -71.19 -40.61
N PHE A 722 -26.79 -71.55 -39.89
CA PHE A 722 -27.31 -70.78 -38.76
C PHE A 722 -27.65 -71.72 -37.60
N THR A 723 -27.32 -71.31 -36.37
CA THR A 723 -27.77 -71.97 -35.16
C THR A 723 -29.01 -71.25 -34.65
N ILE A 724 -30.14 -71.94 -34.55
CA ILE A 724 -31.38 -71.38 -33.98
C ILE A 724 -31.46 -71.65 -32.47
N GLY A 725 -32.27 -70.85 -31.75
CA GLY A 725 -32.21 -70.69 -30.29
C GLY A 725 -32.37 -71.95 -29.41
N ASN A 726 -32.72 -73.09 -29.98
CA ASN A 726 -32.77 -74.41 -29.36
C ASN A 726 -31.48 -75.24 -29.56
N GLY A 727 -30.42 -74.66 -30.13
CA GLY A 727 -29.08 -75.27 -30.24
C GLY A 727 -28.90 -76.21 -31.44
N THR A 728 -29.79 -76.12 -32.44
CA THR A 728 -29.72 -76.92 -33.66
C THR A 728 -29.11 -76.09 -34.79
N ASP A 729 -28.12 -76.64 -35.50
CA ASP A 729 -27.54 -76.04 -36.71
C ASP A 729 -28.39 -76.41 -37.93
N VAL A 730 -28.80 -75.41 -38.71
CA VAL A 730 -29.58 -75.55 -39.93
C VAL A 730 -28.91 -74.82 -41.10
N ARG A 731 -28.89 -75.47 -42.27
CA ARG A 731 -28.43 -74.86 -43.54
C ARG A 731 -29.56 -74.13 -44.22
N LEU A 732 -29.44 -72.81 -44.39
CA LEU A 732 -30.45 -72.01 -45.05
C LEU A 732 -29.98 -71.49 -46.41
N ALA A 733 -30.80 -71.60 -47.45
CA ALA A 733 -30.63 -70.86 -48.70
C ALA A 733 -31.76 -69.86 -48.89
N LEU A 734 -31.48 -68.79 -49.65
CA LEU A 734 -32.51 -67.88 -50.14
C LEU A 734 -33.09 -68.45 -51.43
N TRP A 735 -34.36 -68.85 -51.40
CA TRP A 735 -35.02 -69.46 -52.55
C TRP A 735 -36.28 -68.69 -52.92
N ARG A 736 -36.54 -68.61 -54.22
CA ARG A 736 -37.74 -67.95 -54.75
C ARG A 736 -38.97 -68.80 -54.51
N ILE A 737 -39.99 -68.27 -53.85
CA ILE A 737 -41.25 -69.01 -53.63
C ILE A 737 -42.02 -69.07 -54.96
N PRO A 738 -42.16 -70.24 -55.61
CA PRO A 738 -42.87 -70.35 -56.88
C PRO A 738 -44.37 -70.20 -56.66
N GLY A 739 -45.04 -69.36 -57.44
CA GLY A 739 -46.50 -69.17 -57.37
C GLY A 739 -47.01 -68.22 -56.28
N ALA A 740 -46.15 -67.67 -55.42
CA ALA A 740 -46.52 -66.57 -54.52
C ALA A 740 -46.80 -65.30 -55.32
N ALA A 741 -47.93 -64.64 -55.07
CA ALA A 741 -48.32 -63.42 -55.78
C ALA A 741 -47.24 -62.35 -55.59
N SER A 742 -46.57 -61.95 -56.67
CA SER A 742 -45.56 -60.90 -56.63
C SER A 742 -46.21 -59.60 -56.18
N ARG A 743 -45.75 -59.06 -55.06
CA ARG A 743 -46.14 -57.70 -54.67
C ARG A 743 -45.23 -56.74 -55.41
N HIS A 744 -45.81 -56.02 -56.37
CA HIS A 744 -45.10 -55.05 -57.20
C HIS A 744 -44.00 -55.64 -58.10
N GLY A 745 -44.22 -56.85 -58.65
CA GLY A 745 -43.32 -57.45 -59.64
C GLY A 745 -41.99 -57.98 -59.11
N ASN A 746 -41.72 -57.84 -57.81
CA ASN A 746 -40.50 -58.33 -57.16
C ASN A 746 -40.64 -59.83 -56.83
N PRO A 747 -39.59 -60.65 -57.04
CA PRO A 747 -39.61 -62.05 -56.61
C PRO A 747 -39.65 -62.12 -55.08
N MET A 748 -40.64 -62.83 -54.53
CA MET A 748 -40.64 -63.20 -53.12
C MET A 748 -39.64 -64.32 -52.90
N VAL A 749 -38.76 -64.13 -51.93
CA VAL A 749 -37.76 -65.11 -51.53
C VAL A 749 -37.93 -65.40 -50.04
N ALA A 750 -37.76 -66.67 -49.67
CA ALA A 750 -37.75 -67.10 -48.28
C ALA A 750 -36.44 -67.82 -47.97
N PHE A 751 -36.11 -67.86 -46.68
CA PHE A 751 -35.09 -68.78 -46.20
C PHE A 751 -35.69 -70.19 -46.14
N VAL A 752 -35.04 -71.10 -46.82
CA VAL A 752 -35.43 -72.52 -46.87
C VAL A 752 -34.37 -73.33 -46.16
N ASP A 753 -34.82 -74.23 -45.30
CA ASP A 753 -33.94 -75.19 -44.66
C ASP A 753 -33.60 -76.31 -45.65
N LEU A 754 -32.32 -76.39 -45.99
CA LEU A 754 -31.73 -77.36 -46.89
C LEU A 754 -31.55 -78.73 -46.21
N ASP A 755 -31.59 -78.78 -44.88
CA ASP A 755 -31.52 -80.03 -44.11
C ASP A 755 -32.91 -80.66 -43.90
N SER A 756 -33.97 -79.86 -44.06
CA SER A 756 -35.37 -80.25 -43.89
C SER A 756 -36.14 -80.27 -45.23
N ASN A 757 -35.57 -80.92 -46.25
CA ASN A 757 -36.22 -81.15 -47.56
C ASN A 757 -36.74 -79.89 -48.27
N TYR A 758 -36.07 -78.74 -48.08
CA TYR A 758 -36.44 -77.45 -48.67
C TYR A 758 -37.80 -76.92 -48.19
N GLU A 759 -38.15 -77.15 -46.92
CA GLU A 759 -39.31 -76.50 -46.30
C GLU A 759 -39.01 -75.03 -45.93
N VAL A 760 -39.99 -74.16 -46.20
CA VAL A 760 -39.94 -72.74 -45.83
C VAL A 760 -40.05 -72.62 -44.31
N LEU A 761 -39.14 -71.88 -43.69
CA LEU A 761 -39.18 -71.63 -42.25
C LEU A 761 -40.35 -70.71 -41.87
N ASP A 762 -41.47 -71.30 -41.46
CA ASP A 762 -42.58 -70.65 -40.77
C ASP A 762 -42.59 -71.12 -39.31
N THR A 763 -41.97 -70.35 -38.43
CA THR A 763 -42.00 -70.64 -36.99
C THR A 763 -43.09 -69.77 -36.38
N GLY A 764 -44.26 -70.35 -36.15
CA GLY A 764 -45.42 -69.69 -35.50
C GLY A 764 -45.17 -69.29 -34.03
N HIS A 765 -44.15 -68.46 -33.79
CA HIS A 765 -43.71 -67.95 -32.50
C HIS A 765 -44.04 -66.45 -32.41
N PRO A 766 -44.79 -65.99 -31.39
CA PRO A 766 -45.32 -64.63 -31.33
C PRO A 766 -44.28 -63.50 -31.19
N ASP A 767 -42.99 -63.83 -31.00
CA ASP A 767 -41.89 -62.87 -30.85
C ASP A 767 -40.79 -63.00 -31.94
N VAL A 768 -41.03 -63.77 -33.00
CA VAL A 768 -40.11 -63.88 -34.14
C VAL A 768 -40.85 -63.55 -35.43
N TRP A 769 -40.36 -62.56 -36.17
CA TRP A 769 -41.08 -61.98 -37.31
C TRP A 769 -40.91 -62.87 -38.56
N PRO A 770 -41.91 -62.92 -39.48
CA PRO A 770 -41.91 -63.84 -40.62
C PRO A 770 -40.75 -63.60 -41.61
N THR A 771 -40.00 -64.66 -41.91
CA THR A 771 -38.73 -64.75 -42.65
C THR A 771 -38.87 -64.60 -44.18
N VAL A 772 -39.71 -63.68 -44.64
CA VAL A 772 -39.99 -63.43 -46.06
C VAL A 772 -39.39 -62.08 -46.47
N VAL A 773 -38.46 -62.09 -47.42
CA VAL A 773 -37.68 -60.90 -47.81
C VAL A 773 -38.02 -60.48 -49.23
N TYR A 774 -38.15 -59.16 -49.43
CA TYR A 774 -38.25 -58.55 -50.75
C TYR A 774 -36.91 -57.89 -51.09
N LEU A 775 -36.24 -58.35 -52.14
CA LEU A 775 -34.92 -57.81 -52.52
C LEU A 775 -35.07 -56.55 -53.37
N TRP A 776 -34.49 -55.43 -52.90
CA TRP A 776 -34.52 -54.12 -53.57
C TRP A 776 -33.10 -53.68 -54.02
N PRO A 777 -32.93 -53.04 -55.19
CA PRO A 777 -31.65 -53.14 -55.91
C PRO A 777 -30.78 -51.86 -55.93
N HIS A 778 -30.48 -51.18 -54.81
CA HIS A 778 -29.43 -50.12 -54.82
C HIS A 778 -28.31 -50.32 -53.81
N ASN A 779 -27.30 -51.06 -54.20
CA ASN A 779 -25.93 -50.68 -53.92
C ASN A 779 -25.04 -51.29 -55.01
N LEU A 780 -23.88 -50.67 -55.25
CA LEU A 780 -22.69 -51.17 -55.97
C LEU A 780 -22.58 -50.70 -57.44
N ASN A 781 -22.05 -49.51 -57.74
CA ASN A 781 -20.63 -49.11 -57.79
C ASN A 781 -19.71 -49.91 -58.73
N ASN A 782 -19.72 -49.52 -60.00
CA ASN A 782 -18.47 -49.20 -60.70
C ASN A 782 -18.72 -48.22 -61.85
N LEU A 783 -18.38 -46.95 -61.65
CA LEU A 783 -18.66 -45.92 -62.65
C LEU A 783 -17.44 -45.05 -62.91
N PRO A 784 -17.13 -44.74 -64.18
CA PRO A 784 -16.00 -43.92 -64.57
C PRO A 784 -16.13 -42.51 -63.99
N ALA A 785 -15.02 -41.79 -63.84
CA ALA A 785 -14.92 -40.46 -63.22
C ALA A 785 -15.83 -39.36 -63.85
N SER A 786 -16.59 -39.67 -64.90
CA SER A 786 -17.49 -38.77 -65.61
C SER A 786 -18.99 -39.09 -65.45
N ALA A 787 -19.40 -40.12 -64.71
CA ALA A 787 -20.84 -40.39 -64.48
C ALA A 787 -21.40 -39.55 -63.30
N LYS A 788 -22.24 -38.55 -63.61
CA LYS A 788 -22.97 -37.74 -62.60
C LYS A 788 -24.33 -38.41 -62.28
N TRP A 789 -24.79 -38.28 -61.04
CA TRP A 789 -26.06 -38.86 -60.54
C TRP A 789 -26.83 -37.82 -59.73
N TYR A 790 -28.16 -37.86 -59.80
CA TYR A 790 -29.05 -37.04 -58.97
C TYR A 790 -29.64 -37.88 -57.84
N VAL A 791 -29.66 -37.30 -56.63
CA VAL A 791 -30.23 -37.90 -55.42
C VAL A 791 -31.53 -37.17 -55.06
N LYS A 792 -32.63 -37.91 -54.84
CA LYS A 792 -33.87 -37.36 -54.28
C LYS A 792 -34.19 -38.05 -52.95
N GLY A 793 -34.17 -37.26 -51.87
CA GLY A 793 -34.22 -37.67 -50.44
C GLY A 793 -35.61 -38.08 -49.91
N SER A 794 -35.81 -38.36 -48.60
CA SER A 794 -35.11 -37.90 -47.37
C SER A 794 -34.22 -38.98 -46.70
N LEU A 795 -33.16 -38.54 -45.99
CA LEU A 795 -32.20 -39.39 -45.24
C LEU A 795 -32.82 -40.22 -44.10
N THR A 796 -34.06 -39.91 -43.72
CA THR A 796 -34.80 -40.65 -42.69
C THR A 796 -35.98 -41.45 -43.26
N GLY A 797 -36.13 -41.49 -44.58
CA GLY A 797 -37.16 -42.28 -45.26
C GLY A 797 -37.14 -42.08 -46.78
N LYS A 798 -36.89 -43.19 -47.49
CA LYS A 798 -36.77 -43.38 -48.96
C LYS A 798 -35.86 -42.40 -49.69
N PHE A 799 -34.92 -42.95 -50.45
CA PHE A 799 -34.20 -42.19 -51.46
C PHE A 799 -34.20 -42.91 -52.81
N SER A 800 -34.12 -42.12 -53.87
CA SER A 800 -34.09 -42.57 -55.26
C SER A 800 -32.85 -42.03 -55.96
N LEU A 801 -32.23 -42.84 -56.82
CA LEU A 801 -31.02 -42.50 -57.59
C LEU A 801 -31.32 -42.60 -59.08
N GLN A 802 -31.07 -41.54 -59.87
CA GLN A 802 -31.23 -41.56 -61.34
C GLN A 802 -29.87 -41.54 -62.05
N ASN A 803 -29.67 -42.44 -63.00
CA ASN A 803 -28.50 -42.42 -63.89
C ASN A 803 -28.68 -41.36 -64.97
N VAL A 804 -27.74 -40.42 -65.09
CA VAL A 804 -27.78 -39.36 -66.11
C VAL A 804 -27.48 -39.89 -67.53
N SER A 805 -26.88 -41.08 -67.67
CA SER A 805 -26.48 -41.64 -68.96
C SER A 805 -27.46 -42.64 -69.58
N ASN A 806 -28.43 -43.15 -68.81
CA ASN A 806 -29.43 -44.10 -69.33
C ASN A 806 -30.83 -43.97 -68.71
N ASP A 807 -31.11 -42.89 -67.99
CA ASP A 807 -32.42 -42.54 -67.41
C ASP A 807 -33.08 -43.61 -66.53
N LEU A 808 -32.30 -44.60 -66.10
CA LEU A 808 -32.78 -45.63 -65.19
C LEU A 808 -32.88 -45.06 -63.78
N TRP A 809 -34.11 -45.07 -63.26
CA TRP A 809 -34.43 -44.70 -61.90
C TRP A 809 -34.37 -45.91 -60.99
N PHE A 810 -33.52 -45.77 -59.99
CA PHE A 810 -33.43 -46.66 -58.87
C PHE A 810 -34.34 -46.07 -57.78
N ASP A 811 -35.55 -46.63 -57.63
CA ASP A 811 -36.55 -46.26 -56.63
C ASP A 811 -36.73 -47.39 -55.60
N GLY A 812 -36.85 -47.06 -54.30
CA GLY A 812 -37.27 -48.08 -53.32
C GLY A 812 -36.77 -47.89 -51.90
N LEU A 813 -35.49 -48.16 -51.63
CA LEU A 813 -34.92 -48.55 -50.31
C LEU A 813 -35.65 -48.04 -49.04
N HIS A 814 -36.13 -48.99 -48.22
CA HIS A 814 -36.83 -48.77 -46.95
C HIS A 814 -36.14 -49.46 -45.77
N THR A 815 -36.06 -48.74 -44.66
CA THR A 815 -36.11 -49.29 -43.30
C THR A 815 -37.42 -48.80 -42.67
N ASN A 816 -38.15 -49.65 -41.93
CA ASN A 816 -39.34 -49.23 -41.21
C ASN A 816 -39.06 -49.30 -39.71
N ARG A 817 -39.05 -48.11 -39.08
CA ARG A 817 -38.82 -47.86 -37.66
C ARG A 817 -40.16 -47.81 -36.93
N THR A 818 -40.30 -48.54 -35.84
CA THR A 818 -41.10 -48.09 -34.70
C THR A 818 -40.31 -48.33 -33.41
N GLU A 819 -39.83 -47.20 -32.89
CA GLU A 819 -39.43 -46.86 -31.52
C GLU A 819 -38.11 -47.41 -30.94
N ASP A 820 -37.14 -46.48 -30.95
CA ASP A 820 -35.97 -46.29 -30.06
C ASP A 820 -34.73 -47.19 -30.11
N ARG A 821 -34.34 -47.67 -31.30
CA ARG A 821 -32.96 -48.15 -31.54
C ARG A 821 -32.35 -47.54 -32.81
N ALA A 822 -31.14 -46.99 -32.68
CA ALA A 822 -30.41 -46.30 -33.74
C ALA A 822 -29.38 -47.24 -34.37
N GLU A 823 -29.79 -48.00 -35.39
CA GLU A 823 -28.86 -48.81 -36.19
C GLU A 823 -28.27 -47.97 -37.33
N THR A 824 -26.95 -47.91 -37.43
CA THR A 824 -26.23 -47.30 -38.55
C THR A 824 -25.68 -48.37 -39.50
N SER A 825 -25.87 -48.18 -40.80
CA SER A 825 -25.31 -49.03 -41.86
C SER A 825 -24.51 -48.19 -42.86
N ALA A 826 -23.32 -48.65 -43.26
CA ALA A 826 -22.45 -47.96 -44.22
C ALA A 826 -21.86 -48.94 -45.24
N LEU A 827 -21.65 -48.46 -46.47
CA LEU A 827 -21.05 -49.21 -47.56
C LEU A 827 -19.59 -48.76 -47.75
N VAL A 828 -18.62 -49.69 -47.66
CA VAL A 828 -17.18 -49.36 -47.76
C VAL A 828 -16.55 -50.10 -48.94
N LYS A 829 -15.76 -49.40 -49.76
CA LYS A 829 -15.05 -49.97 -50.90
C LYS A 829 -13.96 -50.92 -50.41
N ALA A 830 -13.93 -52.16 -50.91
CA ALA A 830 -12.98 -53.14 -50.41
C ALA A 830 -11.57 -52.79 -50.90
N GLY A 831 -10.64 -52.59 -49.96
CA GLY A 831 -9.26 -52.18 -50.21
C GLY A 831 -8.78 -51.04 -49.31
N LEU A 832 -9.71 -50.29 -48.70
CA LEU A 832 -9.43 -49.42 -47.56
C LEU A 832 -10.04 -50.06 -46.33
N ALA A 833 -9.23 -50.77 -45.53
CA ALA A 833 -9.61 -51.03 -44.15
C ALA A 833 -9.50 -49.69 -43.39
N ILE A 834 -10.51 -48.83 -43.56
CA ILE A 834 -10.64 -47.63 -42.73
C ILE A 834 -11.05 -48.14 -41.35
N ASP A 835 -10.07 -48.26 -40.46
CA ASP A 835 -10.33 -48.55 -39.07
C ASP A 835 -10.97 -47.30 -38.44
N LEU A 836 -12.30 -47.24 -38.51
CA LEU A 836 -13.12 -46.14 -37.99
C LEU A 836 -12.87 -45.92 -36.49
N THR A 837 -12.49 -46.99 -35.77
CA THR A 837 -12.06 -46.93 -34.37
C THR A 837 -10.79 -46.09 -34.22
N LYS A 838 -9.80 -46.27 -35.10
CA LYS A 838 -8.57 -45.46 -35.12
C LYS A 838 -8.81 -44.01 -35.51
N ILE A 839 -9.74 -43.74 -36.44
CA ILE A 839 -10.12 -42.36 -36.80
C ILE A 839 -10.85 -41.67 -35.65
N ALA A 840 -11.81 -42.34 -35.01
CA ALA A 840 -12.50 -41.82 -33.84
C ALA A 840 -11.52 -41.57 -32.68
N ARG A 841 -10.57 -42.49 -32.45
CA ARG A 841 -9.50 -42.32 -31.47
C ARG A 841 -8.59 -41.13 -31.81
N LEU A 842 -8.17 -40.99 -33.07
CA LEU A 842 -7.34 -39.88 -33.53
C LEU A 842 -8.02 -38.51 -33.36
N ALA A 843 -9.34 -38.44 -33.57
CA ALA A 843 -10.12 -37.22 -33.35
C ALA A 843 -10.27 -36.85 -31.86
N ALA A 844 -10.27 -37.85 -30.96
CA ALA A 844 -10.36 -37.64 -29.51
C ALA A 844 -9.02 -37.29 -28.84
N LEU A 845 -7.88 -37.73 -29.41
CA LEU A 845 -6.54 -37.53 -28.83
C LEU A 845 -6.16 -36.07 -28.56
N PRO A 846 -6.46 -35.07 -29.43
CA PRO A 846 -6.17 -33.66 -29.16
C PRO A 846 -6.80 -33.15 -27.86
N GLY A 847 -8.08 -33.47 -27.60
CA GLY A 847 -8.77 -33.05 -26.37
C GLY A 847 -8.21 -33.73 -25.12
N LEU A 848 -7.81 -35.00 -25.23
CA LEU A 848 -7.14 -35.72 -24.13
C LEU A 848 -5.76 -35.13 -23.80
N ILE A 849 -4.98 -34.74 -24.82
CA ILE A 849 -3.67 -34.10 -24.65
C ILE A 849 -3.83 -32.72 -24.00
N GLU A 850 -4.80 -31.92 -24.43
CA GLU A 850 -5.09 -30.61 -23.86
C GLU A 850 -5.51 -30.74 -22.38
N GLN A 851 -6.40 -31.68 -22.06
CA GLN A 851 -6.79 -31.97 -20.69
C GLN A 851 -5.59 -32.37 -19.82
N ARG A 852 -4.73 -33.29 -20.30
CA ARG A 852 -3.53 -33.70 -19.56
C ARG A 852 -2.50 -32.60 -19.39
N THR A 853 -2.44 -31.66 -20.34
CA THR A 853 -1.55 -30.48 -20.24
C THR A 853 -2.05 -29.50 -19.18
N LEU A 854 -3.36 -29.29 -19.07
CA LEU A 854 -3.96 -28.53 -17.97
C LEU A 854 -3.72 -29.21 -16.62
N ASP A 855 -3.89 -30.54 -16.54
CA ASP A 855 -3.58 -31.32 -15.33
C ASP A 855 -2.11 -31.15 -14.92
N LEU A 856 -1.18 -31.16 -15.88
CA LEU A 856 0.25 -30.93 -15.63
C LEU A 856 0.51 -29.53 -15.08
N THR A 857 -0.09 -28.48 -15.67
CA THR A 857 0.06 -27.10 -15.18
C THR A 857 -0.49 -26.94 -13.76
N ALA A 858 -1.64 -27.54 -13.47
CA ALA A 858 -2.21 -27.55 -12.11
C ALA A 858 -1.29 -28.30 -11.11
N LYS A 859 -0.70 -29.42 -11.52
CA LYS A 859 0.25 -30.18 -10.70
C LYS A 859 1.56 -29.44 -10.47
N GLN A 860 2.08 -28.73 -11.48
CA GLN A 860 3.27 -27.88 -11.35
C GLN A 860 3.05 -26.74 -10.35
N ALA A 861 1.88 -26.09 -10.37
CA ALA A 861 1.52 -25.09 -9.37
C ALA A 861 1.46 -25.68 -7.95
N GLN A 862 0.93 -26.91 -7.79
CA GLN A 862 0.92 -27.62 -6.52
C GLN A 862 2.34 -27.97 -6.03
N ILE A 863 3.26 -28.34 -6.94
CA ILE A 863 4.66 -28.63 -6.59
C ILE A 863 5.37 -27.38 -6.07
N VAL A 864 5.16 -26.21 -6.71
CA VAL A 864 5.74 -24.94 -6.25
C VAL A 864 5.29 -24.63 -4.82
N LEU A 865 3.97 -24.64 -4.57
CA LEU A 865 3.43 -24.42 -3.22
C LEU A 865 3.94 -25.44 -2.19
N ALA A 866 4.08 -26.71 -2.60
CA ALA A 866 4.56 -27.76 -1.71
C ALA A 866 6.05 -27.62 -1.38
N ARG A 867 6.88 -27.14 -2.33
CA ARG A 867 8.30 -26.86 -2.15
C ARG A 867 8.54 -25.62 -1.30
N ASP A 868 7.74 -24.57 -1.47
CA ASP A 868 7.79 -23.36 -0.63
C ASP A 868 7.48 -23.73 0.83
N GLU A 869 6.47 -24.57 1.03
CA GLU A 869 6.14 -25.10 2.35
C GLU A 869 7.27 -25.99 2.89
N LEU A 870 7.84 -26.90 2.09
CA LEU A 870 8.97 -27.72 2.52
C LEU A 870 10.18 -26.86 2.94
N ALA A 871 10.52 -25.82 2.18
CA ALA A 871 11.58 -24.88 2.54
C ALA A 871 11.28 -24.19 3.88
N ARG A 872 10.02 -23.77 4.10
CA ARG A 872 9.57 -23.19 5.38
C ARG A 872 9.72 -24.18 6.54
N LEU A 873 9.34 -25.45 6.37
CA LEU A 873 9.44 -26.48 7.41
C LEU A 873 10.90 -26.84 7.71
N THR A 874 11.73 -27.08 6.67
CA THR A 874 13.14 -27.49 6.80
C THR A 874 14.01 -26.39 7.44
N ASN A 875 13.78 -25.13 7.07
CA ASN A 875 14.44 -23.99 7.72
C ASN A 875 14.04 -23.85 9.20
N GLY A 876 12.82 -24.26 9.55
CA GLY A 876 12.36 -24.34 10.94
C GLY A 876 13.04 -25.43 11.76
N LEU A 877 13.50 -26.53 11.14
CA LEU A 877 14.02 -27.72 11.80
C LEU A 877 15.53 -27.65 12.13
N LEU A 878 16.33 -27.02 11.26
CA LEU A 878 17.81 -27.02 11.35
C LEU A 878 18.37 -26.09 12.44
N GLY A 879 17.53 -25.49 13.30
CA GLY A 879 17.98 -24.53 14.32
C GLY A 879 18.55 -23.23 13.74
N ALA A 880 18.47 -23.03 12.43
CA ALA A 880 18.73 -21.77 11.73
C ALA A 880 17.53 -20.82 11.78
N ALA A 881 16.46 -21.19 12.50
CA ALA A 881 15.26 -20.38 12.69
C ALA A 881 15.55 -19.23 13.68
N ASP A 882 16.40 -18.32 13.24
CA ASP A 882 16.15 -16.93 13.48
C ASP A 882 14.72 -16.63 13.03
N LEU A 883 13.96 -16.04 13.95
CA LEU A 883 12.54 -15.76 13.85
C LEU A 883 12.22 -14.88 12.63
N VAL A 884 12.19 -15.41 11.41
CA VAL A 884 11.73 -14.64 10.25
C VAL A 884 10.23 -14.45 10.39
N LEU A 885 9.82 -13.32 10.98
CA LEU A 885 8.43 -12.90 11.01
C LEU A 885 8.10 -12.33 9.62
N PRO A 886 7.33 -13.04 8.77
CA PRO A 886 6.95 -12.51 7.48
C PRO A 886 6.01 -11.32 7.74
N MET A 887 6.52 -10.10 7.61
CA MET A 887 5.76 -8.89 7.84
C MET A 887 4.76 -8.70 6.69
N PRO A 888 3.44 -8.75 6.95
CA PRO A 888 2.42 -8.55 5.93
C PRO A 888 2.56 -7.19 5.28
N HIS A 889 2.35 -7.16 3.97
CA HIS A 889 2.32 -5.93 3.19
C HIS A 889 1.08 -5.09 3.56
N LEU A 890 1.27 -3.79 3.80
CA LEU A 890 0.18 -2.86 4.14
C LEU A 890 -0.25 -2.04 2.91
N ALA A 891 0.68 -1.32 2.28
CA ALA A 891 0.40 -0.45 1.15
C ALA A 891 1.66 -0.19 0.30
N ILE A 892 1.46 0.10 -0.99
CA ILE A 892 2.48 0.67 -1.89
C ILE A 892 2.02 2.09 -2.22
N ASP A 893 2.91 3.06 -2.08
CA ASP A 893 2.61 4.45 -2.44
C ASP A 893 2.77 4.72 -3.94
N THR A 894 2.44 5.95 -4.35
CA THR A 894 2.54 6.39 -5.75
C THR A 894 3.97 6.45 -6.28
N ALA A 895 4.97 6.48 -5.39
CA ALA A 895 6.40 6.41 -5.73
C ALA A 895 6.92 4.95 -5.82
N GLY A 896 6.06 3.95 -5.55
CA GLY A 896 6.43 2.53 -5.58
C GLY A 896 7.12 2.05 -4.30
N LEU A 897 7.11 2.83 -3.21
CA LEU A 897 7.69 2.44 -1.93
C LEU A 897 6.69 1.58 -1.15
N SER A 898 7.17 0.47 -0.60
CA SER A 898 6.34 -0.48 0.17
C SER A 898 6.35 -0.20 1.66
N SER A 899 5.19 -0.37 2.29
CA SER A 899 5.00 -0.42 3.74
C SER A 899 4.52 -1.80 4.18
N ALA A 900 4.98 -2.27 5.33
CA ALA A 900 4.64 -3.59 5.88
C ALA A 900 4.45 -3.48 7.39
N GLY A 901 3.68 -4.36 8.02
CA GLY A 901 3.43 -4.24 9.46
C GLY A 901 2.63 -5.38 10.05
N ALA A 902 2.79 -5.56 11.36
CA ALA A 902 2.16 -6.66 12.09
C ALA A 902 1.90 -6.31 13.56
N LEU A 903 0.98 -7.04 14.16
CA LEU A 903 0.82 -7.12 15.60
C LEU A 903 1.50 -8.39 16.11
N LEU A 904 2.45 -8.26 17.03
CA LEU A 904 3.21 -9.39 17.56
C LEU A 904 2.47 -10.02 18.75
N GLY A 905 1.66 -11.04 18.50
CA GLY A 905 0.82 -11.70 19.50
C GLY A 905 1.60 -12.31 20.67
N PHE A 906 2.88 -12.62 20.44
CA PHE A 906 3.80 -13.16 21.42
C PHE A 906 4.56 -12.11 22.24
N ALA A 907 4.61 -10.86 21.78
CA ALA A 907 5.41 -9.80 22.39
C ALA A 907 4.51 -8.92 23.27
N ARG A 908 4.15 -9.45 24.43
CA ARG A 908 3.21 -8.82 25.37
C ARG A 908 3.97 -7.94 26.37
N THR A 909 3.76 -6.64 26.29
CA THR A 909 4.42 -5.63 27.14
C THR A 909 3.65 -4.31 27.11
N ALA A 910 3.71 -3.54 28.19
CA ALA A 910 3.29 -2.14 28.22
C ALA A 910 4.49 -1.17 28.18
N SER A 911 5.72 -1.70 28.20
CA SER A 911 6.95 -0.90 28.19
C SER A 911 7.35 -0.55 26.77
N THR A 912 8.04 0.58 26.61
CA THR A 912 8.62 0.98 25.33
C THR A 912 9.60 -0.09 24.84
N PRO A 913 9.43 -0.63 23.62
CA PRO A 913 10.41 -1.55 23.05
C PRO A 913 11.72 -0.83 22.72
N TYR A 914 12.80 -1.59 22.54
CA TYR A 914 14.08 -1.07 22.08
C TYR A 914 14.50 -1.76 20.78
N LEU A 915 14.83 -0.98 19.76
CA LEU A 915 15.24 -1.47 18.44
C LEU A 915 16.72 -1.18 18.23
N MET A 916 17.47 -2.17 17.74
CA MET A 916 18.85 -1.97 17.30
C MET A 916 19.24 -2.91 16.16
N ASP A 917 20.09 -2.42 15.26
CA ASP A 917 20.76 -3.26 14.27
C ASP A 917 21.76 -4.19 14.97
N SER A 918 21.78 -5.46 14.59
CA SER A 918 22.75 -6.44 15.09
C SER A 918 23.95 -6.54 14.17
N ALA A 919 25.10 -6.88 14.73
CA ALA A 919 26.29 -7.21 13.96
C ALA A 919 26.09 -8.38 12.98
N ALA A 920 25.02 -9.17 13.13
CA ALA A 920 24.67 -10.29 12.26
C ALA A 920 23.79 -9.89 11.06
N GLY A 921 23.58 -8.59 10.79
CA GLY A 921 22.76 -8.12 9.68
C GLY A 921 21.26 -8.30 9.89
N ARG A 922 20.81 -8.39 11.15
CA ARG A 922 19.40 -8.48 11.55
C ARG A 922 18.99 -7.32 12.41
N LEU A 923 17.73 -6.94 12.38
CA LEU A 923 17.20 -5.96 13.31
C LEU A 923 16.65 -6.66 14.55
N VAL A 924 17.03 -6.22 15.74
CA VAL A 924 16.63 -6.85 17.01
C VAL A 924 15.69 -5.94 17.78
N LEU A 925 14.55 -6.51 18.17
CA LEU A 925 13.52 -5.90 19.01
C LEU A 925 13.59 -6.47 20.42
N TYR A 926 14.05 -5.66 21.36
CA TYR A 926 14.06 -6.00 22.78
C TYR A 926 12.80 -5.49 23.47
N PHE A 927 12.23 -6.31 24.35
CA PHE A 927 11.08 -5.92 25.16
C PHE A 927 11.05 -6.65 26.50
N ARG A 928 10.38 -6.03 27.47
CA ARG A 928 10.24 -6.56 28.83
C ARG A 928 8.87 -7.23 28.97
N GLY A 929 8.82 -8.52 29.32
CA GLY A 929 7.56 -9.22 29.58
C GLY A 929 6.94 -8.86 30.94
N ALA A 930 5.72 -9.34 31.18
CA ALA A 930 4.92 -9.03 32.37
C ALA A 930 5.63 -9.34 33.71
N ASN A 931 6.46 -10.39 33.76
CA ASN A 931 7.22 -10.79 34.96
C ASN A 931 8.57 -10.08 35.10
N GLY A 932 8.83 -9.05 34.28
CA GLY A 932 10.09 -8.34 34.27
C GLY A 932 11.23 -9.04 33.52
N GLN A 933 10.98 -10.20 32.90
CA GLN A 933 11.90 -10.91 32.03
C GLN A 933 12.19 -10.10 30.76
N PHE A 934 13.41 -10.18 30.25
CA PHE A 934 13.82 -9.55 28.99
C PHE A 934 13.75 -10.56 27.84
N PHE A 935 13.13 -10.16 26.74
CA PHE A 935 12.98 -10.93 25.52
C PHE A 935 13.58 -10.17 24.34
N ALA A 936 14.02 -10.91 23.33
CA ALA A 936 14.45 -10.37 22.05
C ALA A 936 13.71 -11.10 20.93
N ALA A 937 13.28 -10.35 19.91
CA ALA A 937 12.80 -10.86 18.65
C ALA A 937 13.71 -10.35 17.53
N TYR A 938 14.14 -11.24 16.66
CA TYR A 938 15.02 -10.91 15.53
C TYR A 938 14.16 -10.76 14.28
N LEU A 939 14.32 -9.68 13.53
CA LEU A 939 13.69 -9.46 12.24
C LEU A 939 14.76 -9.56 11.16
N ASP A 940 14.47 -10.37 10.15
CA ASP A 940 15.34 -10.52 8.99
C ASP A 940 15.29 -9.28 8.08
N THR A 941 16.46 -8.84 7.64
CA THR A 941 16.63 -7.72 6.71
C THR A 941 16.66 -8.19 5.25
N ALA A 942 16.77 -9.50 4.99
CA ALA A 942 16.79 -10.10 3.65
C ALA A 942 15.40 -10.45 3.10
N ALA A 943 14.34 -10.30 3.90
CA ALA A 943 12.98 -10.64 3.47
C ALA A 943 12.51 -9.69 2.34
N VAL A 944 12.17 -10.26 1.17
CA VAL A 944 11.57 -9.53 0.05
C VAL A 944 10.16 -9.08 0.45
N ARG A 945 9.99 -7.78 0.69
CA ARG A 945 8.71 -7.18 1.08
C ARG A 945 8.01 -6.63 -0.17
N GLY A 946 7.25 -7.49 -0.84
CA GLY A 946 6.27 -7.20 -1.90
C GLY A 946 6.69 -6.19 -2.97
N CYS A 947 6.97 -6.65 -4.19
CA CYS A 947 7.10 -5.79 -5.36
C CYS A 947 5.84 -5.95 -6.22
N SER A 948 5.20 -4.84 -6.63
CA SER A 948 4.22 -4.87 -7.71
C SER A 948 4.84 -4.31 -8.97
N SER A 949 4.80 -5.07 -10.07
CA SER A 949 5.05 -4.51 -11.39
C SER A 949 3.85 -3.66 -11.80
N LEU A 950 4.09 -2.36 -12.04
CA LEU A 950 3.09 -1.51 -12.67
C LEU A 950 2.92 -1.98 -14.13
N PRO A 951 1.70 -2.24 -14.62
CA PRO A 951 1.49 -2.47 -16.04
C PRO A 951 1.72 -1.14 -16.78
N GLY A 952 2.88 -0.98 -17.44
CA GLY A 952 3.08 0.13 -18.37
C GLY A 952 4.43 0.86 -18.36
N ALA A 953 5.47 0.37 -17.68
CA ALA A 953 6.84 0.82 -17.91
C ALA A 953 7.69 -0.39 -18.31
N GLY A 954 8.17 -0.39 -19.55
CA GLY A 954 9.07 -1.42 -20.08
C GLY A 954 10.48 -1.33 -19.51
#